data_AF-A0A7G9SFB5-F1
#
_entry.id   AF-A0A7G9SFB5-F1
#
_cell.length_a   1.000
_cell.length_b   1.000
_cell.length_c   1.000
_cell.angle_alpha   90.00
_cell.angle_beta   90.00
_cell.angle_gamma   90.00
#
_symmetry.space_group_name_H-M   'P 1'
#
loop_
_entity.id
_entity.type
_entity.pdbx_description
1 polymer ?
#
loop_
_entity_poly.entity_id
_entity_poly.type
_entity_poly.pdbx_seq_one_letter_code
_entity_poly.pdbx_strand_id
1 'polypeptide(L)'
;MPEPQGDRPAVFTIPGHRSFADALAVGLIRMFGGDPLGLARGRILLPNNRAVRSVTEAFVRASGSGLLLPRLIPIGDPDLDERVSVSLDAQAEAIPPAIDPLDRLLRLASIVRGPEESAAEALRMAADLGRTLDALLVEKIEPARLREAASDAEDLSRHWQKSLDKLQVIMAHWPAIHADQGALDLAERRNRLLDGLADQWARTPPAGFTVAAGITTSAPAVAGLLARVARMPGGMVMLPNLNDRRTLPDAEWDALGGEDGRGEQTHPQFHLKQLLDRMGIARGEVQVWRHSGGASSPAPRGRAVANAMAAPDFSHKWQSLPPLERRLSGVRLAELPDAATEAQAVALALRQALETPGRTAALVTPDRQLAKRVAALLARWDIAADDSAGTALTQTAPGTLLLGIAAAAAEELAPVPLLALLKHPLVGSWSDVERRDWLGAVRRLDVALRGPRPAAGLRGLDERFKEKKCTPQWQVVRPRLESVAGLLAKPISVAEFAERLAKAATALAGDAAWRGPAGRLASDLLLELQGSPAAQALTVSAQDAVPLLRLLCEGKAVRPSYGGHPRIFIWGLLEARLQHADLVILGGLNEGVWPALAAPDPWLPPKVRANLGLPSLEFRIGLAAHDFASALSAPQVLITRARRDGRSPTVASRFLLRLQAMTGGLARDRTLERLVAALDDPGPPKPVTRPMPAPPPEQRPERISVTAVDRLNADPFAFYAQAILKLRKLDPVDADHTAAWKGSAVHKVFELWLSEDDCAPALLRPRAEALLRGDDIHPMLRALWAPRLLEAIDWIAERDATNRAAGRLPLKAEVDGEAVVAGVTVYGRADRIDRLADGTLAIIDYKTGAPPTQKAVNEGFALQLGLLGLIGRAGGFPGINGDPDTFEYWSLARHKKTFGKLMCPDKDMQPGEFLDHAYGRFASAAAKWLTGDAPFTAKLNPAYAPYGDYDQLMRLEEWYGRG
;
A
#
# COMPACT_ATOMS: atom_id res chain seq x y z
N MET A 1 -6.90 12.58 56.67
CA MET A 1 -7.45 13.33 55.53
C MET A 1 -6.75 14.68 55.46
N PRO A 2 -6.46 15.27 54.28
CA PRO A 2 -6.36 16.72 54.25
C PRO A 2 -7.74 17.25 54.65
N GLU A 3 -7.81 18.05 55.71
CA GLU A 3 -9.06 18.69 56.13
C GLU A 3 -9.61 19.53 54.96
N PRO A 4 -10.95 19.59 54.79
CA PRO A 4 -11.56 20.43 53.77
C PRO A 4 -11.36 21.90 54.15
N GLN A 5 -10.26 22.50 53.68
CA GLN A 5 -10.15 23.96 53.58
C GLN A 5 -11.02 24.36 52.39
N GLY A 6 -12.27 24.72 52.68
CA GLY A 6 -13.38 24.88 51.74
C GLY A 6 -13.28 26.02 50.71
N ASP A 7 -12.09 26.32 50.17
CA ASP A 7 -11.94 27.27 49.06
C ASP A 7 -10.75 26.99 48.12
N ARG A 8 -9.91 25.96 48.40
CA ARG A 8 -8.74 25.64 47.56
C ARG A 8 -9.03 24.48 46.59
N PRO A 9 -8.70 24.61 45.30
CA PRO A 9 -8.92 23.53 44.33
C PRO A 9 -7.98 22.33 44.60
N ALA A 10 -8.54 21.12 44.58
CA ALA A 10 -7.84 19.86 44.78
C ALA A 10 -7.26 19.33 43.46
N VAL A 11 -6.23 20.00 42.94
CA VAL A 11 -5.52 19.59 41.72
C VAL A 11 -4.13 19.08 42.05
N PHE A 12 -3.79 17.95 41.45
CA PHE A 12 -2.52 17.27 41.65
C PHE A 12 -1.87 16.94 40.32
N THR A 13 -0.55 16.79 40.34
CA THR A 13 0.19 16.22 39.22
C THR A 13 1.00 15.01 39.63
N ILE A 14 1.02 13.99 38.78
CA ILE A 14 1.95 12.88 38.85
C ILE A 14 3.11 13.18 37.90
N PRO A 15 4.34 13.37 38.41
CA PRO A 15 5.50 13.66 37.58
C PRO A 15 5.78 12.55 36.56
N GLY A 16 6.25 12.90 35.35
CA GLY A 16 6.46 11.95 34.27
C GLY A 16 7.36 10.76 34.63
N HIS A 17 8.35 10.96 35.49
CA HIS A 17 9.27 9.91 35.94
C HIS A 17 8.60 8.77 36.73
N ARG A 18 7.30 8.83 37.03
CA ARG A 18 6.53 7.78 37.72
C ARG A 18 5.46 7.20 36.79
N SER A 19 5.20 5.90 36.93
CA SER A 19 4.02 5.29 36.31
C SER A 19 2.73 5.97 36.82
N PHE A 20 2.00 6.63 35.92
CA PHE A 20 0.79 7.40 36.26
C PHE A 20 -0.28 6.52 36.90
N ALA A 21 -0.65 5.42 36.22
CA ALA A 21 -1.72 4.53 36.67
C ALA A 21 -1.37 3.86 38.01
N ASP A 22 -0.13 3.41 38.20
CA ASP A 22 0.29 2.78 39.46
C ASP A 22 0.34 3.78 40.61
N ALA A 23 0.88 4.98 40.39
CA ALA A 23 0.93 6.02 41.42
C ALA A 23 -0.47 6.49 41.84
N LEU A 24 -1.40 6.56 40.88
CA LEU A 24 -2.81 6.84 41.14
C LEU A 24 -3.44 5.74 41.99
N ALA A 25 -3.36 4.48 41.54
CA ALA A 25 -3.97 3.34 42.23
C ALA A 25 -3.45 3.19 43.67
N VAL A 26 -2.13 3.23 43.87
CA VAL A 26 -1.50 3.15 45.20
C VAL A 26 -1.97 4.28 46.10
N GLY A 27 -2.06 5.50 45.58
CA GLY A 27 -2.52 6.64 46.35
C GLY A 27 -3.99 6.52 46.77
N LEU A 28 -4.86 6.08 45.85
CA LEU A 28 -6.29 5.90 46.16
C LEU A 28 -6.54 4.76 47.14
N ILE A 29 -5.83 3.63 47.02
CA ILE A 29 -5.89 2.53 48.00
C ILE A 29 -5.47 3.03 49.39
N ARG A 30 -4.41 3.83 49.50
CA ARG A 30 -3.97 4.35 50.80
C ARG A 30 -4.95 5.35 51.42
N MET A 31 -5.63 6.15 50.60
CA MET A 31 -6.58 7.15 51.11
C MET A 31 -7.94 6.55 51.45
N PHE A 32 -8.42 5.56 50.67
CA PHE A 32 -9.80 5.08 50.73
C PHE A 32 -9.94 3.57 50.98
N GLY A 33 -8.85 2.81 51.02
CA GLY A 33 -8.85 1.36 51.23
C GLY A 33 -8.94 0.90 52.69
N GLY A 34 -8.99 1.82 53.66
CA GLY A 34 -9.17 1.49 55.07
C GLY A 34 -10.59 1.03 55.43
N ASP A 35 -11.60 1.49 54.68
CA ASP A 35 -12.97 0.96 54.70
C ASP A 35 -13.11 -0.06 53.56
N PRO A 36 -13.57 -1.31 53.82
CA PRO A 36 -13.80 -2.32 52.78
C PRO A 36 -14.66 -1.85 51.59
N LEU A 37 -15.56 -0.89 51.81
CA LEU A 37 -16.41 -0.30 50.78
C LEU A 37 -15.98 1.10 50.35
N GLY A 38 -14.90 1.65 50.91
CA GLY A 38 -14.46 3.03 50.67
C GLY A 38 -14.13 3.28 49.20
N LEU A 39 -13.38 2.37 48.57
CA LEU A 39 -13.08 2.41 47.13
C LEU A 39 -14.33 2.22 46.27
N ALA A 40 -15.21 1.27 46.61
CA ALA A 40 -16.40 0.93 45.85
C ALA A 40 -17.42 2.07 45.75
N ARG A 41 -17.44 2.98 46.74
CA ARG A 41 -18.28 4.19 46.75
C ARG A 41 -17.76 5.30 45.84
N GLY A 42 -16.50 5.23 45.42
CA GLY A 42 -15.86 6.28 44.63
C GLY A 42 -16.03 6.13 43.12
N ARG A 43 -15.59 7.17 42.40
CA ARG A 43 -15.65 7.25 40.94
C ARG A 43 -14.34 7.80 40.38
N ILE A 44 -13.91 7.32 39.23
CA ILE A 44 -12.75 7.84 38.50
C ILE A 44 -13.14 8.15 37.05
N LEU A 45 -13.11 9.43 36.68
CA LEU A 45 -13.23 9.88 35.31
C LEU A 45 -11.89 9.72 34.59
N LEU A 46 -11.90 9.08 33.43
CA LEU A 46 -10.73 8.73 32.64
C LEU A 46 -10.93 9.17 31.19
N PRO A 47 -9.86 9.44 30.41
CA PRO A 47 -10.00 9.98 29.06
C PRO A 47 -10.72 9.02 28.10
N ASN A 48 -10.40 7.72 28.16
CA ASN A 48 -10.91 6.72 27.23
C ASN A 48 -11.00 5.32 27.88
N ASN A 49 -11.59 4.36 27.17
CA ASN A 49 -11.72 2.98 27.65
C ASN A 49 -10.37 2.28 27.91
N ARG A 50 -9.32 2.71 27.22
CA ARG A 50 -7.97 2.17 27.41
C ARG A 50 -7.37 2.61 28.74
N ALA A 51 -7.58 3.86 29.14
CA ALA A 51 -7.21 4.36 30.45
C ALA A 51 -7.94 3.60 31.56
N VAL A 52 -9.22 3.25 31.36
CA VAL A 52 -9.99 2.39 32.27
C VAL A 52 -9.31 1.04 32.47
N ARG A 53 -8.86 0.40 31.39
CA ARG A 53 -8.14 -0.88 31.47
C ARG A 53 -6.80 -0.73 32.21
N SER A 54 -6.00 0.27 31.86
CA SER A 54 -4.68 0.50 32.49
C SER A 54 -4.78 0.77 33.98
N VAL A 55 -5.76 1.59 34.40
CA VAL A 55 -6.01 1.87 35.82
C VAL A 55 -6.56 0.64 36.53
N THR A 56 -7.44 -0.15 35.90
CA THR A 56 -7.88 -1.45 36.42
C THR A 56 -6.70 -2.37 36.71
N GLU A 57 -5.81 -2.56 35.74
CA GLU A 57 -4.62 -3.40 35.88
C GLU A 57 -3.68 -2.87 36.97
N ALA A 58 -3.56 -1.54 37.12
CA ALA A 58 -2.78 -0.92 38.19
C ALA A 58 -3.36 -1.20 39.59
N PHE A 59 -4.68 -1.14 39.76
CA PHE A 59 -5.33 -1.55 41.01
C PHE A 59 -5.09 -3.02 41.33
N VAL A 60 -5.19 -3.90 40.32
CA VAL A 60 -4.92 -5.34 40.49
C VAL A 60 -3.48 -5.58 40.94
N ARG A 61 -2.49 -4.94 40.30
CA ARG A 61 -1.08 -5.02 40.70
C ARG A 61 -0.83 -4.49 42.11
N ALA A 62 -1.47 -3.38 42.48
CA ALA A 62 -1.25 -2.72 43.76
C ALA A 62 -1.91 -3.44 44.94
N SER A 63 -3.00 -4.16 44.70
CA SER A 63 -3.79 -4.84 45.74
C SER A 63 -3.13 -6.11 46.27
N GLY A 64 -2.71 -7.01 45.36
CA GLY A 64 -2.34 -8.38 45.69
C GLY A 64 -3.49 -9.29 46.19
N SER A 65 -4.66 -8.73 46.55
CA SER A 65 -5.87 -9.45 46.98
C SER A 65 -7.14 -8.97 46.23
N GLY A 66 -8.31 -9.55 46.54
CA GLY A 66 -9.59 -9.06 46.00
C GLY A 66 -9.93 -7.65 46.48
N LEU A 67 -10.34 -6.77 45.56
CA LEU A 67 -10.84 -5.41 45.83
C LEU A 67 -12.13 -5.14 45.07
N LEU A 68 -13.03 -4.37 45.69
CA LEU A 68 -14.14 -3.74 44.99
C LEU A 68 -13.66 -2.38 44.47
N LEU A 69 -13.48 -2.28 43.15
CA LEU A 69 -12.95 -1.10 42.49
C LEU A 69 -13.96 0.07 42.49
N PRO A 70 -13.46 1.32 42.47
CA PRO A 70 -14.32 2.47 42.17
C PRO A 70 -14.92 2.35 40.78
N ARG A 71 -16.02 3.06 40.53
CA ARG A 71 -16.58 3.14 39.17
C ARG A 71 -15.61 3.89 38.27
N LEU A 72 -15.02 3.19 37.30
CA LEU A 72 -14.15 3.77 36.29
C LEU A 72 -14.98 4.17 35.08
N ILE A 73 -14.92 5.45 34.69
CA ILE A 73 -15.86 6.03 33.74
C ILE A 73 -15.09 6.81 32.67
N PRO A 74 -15.17 6.40 31.40
CA PRO A 74 -14.56 7.15 30.30
C PRO A 74 -15.41 8.38 29.95
N ILE A 75 -14.77 9.55 29.81
CA ILE A 75 -15.42 10.77 29.30
C ILE A 75 -15.52 10.80 27.76
N GLY A 76 -14.77 9.92 27.08
CA GLY A 76 -14.77 9.81 25.62
C GLY A 76 -13.86 10.82 24.94
N ASP A 77 -13.21 10.36 23.87
CA ASP A 77 -12.31 11.13 23.02
C ASP A 77 -12.90 11.21 21.60
N PRO A 78 -13.19 12.40 21.04
CA PRO A 78 -13.80 12.54 19.72
C PRO A 78 -12.83 12.06 18.63
N ASP A 79 -11.52 12.19 18.86
CA ASP A 79 -10.48 11.72 17.94
C ASP A 79 -10.44 10.18 17.85
N LEU A 80 -11.10 9.48 18.79
CA LEU A 80 -11.23 8.02 18.83
C LEU A 80 -12.65 7.54 18.54
N ASP A 81 -13.57 8.44 18.13
CA ASP A 81 -15.00 8.19 17.99
C ASP A 81 -15.65 7.58 19.25
N GLU A 82 -15.07 7.82 20.44
CA GLU A 82 -15.56 7.27 21.70
C GLU A 82 -16.68 8.15 22.29
N ARG A 83 -17.80 7.52 22.64
CA ARG A 83 -18.95 8.18 23.29
C ARG A 83 -18.71 8.32 24.79
N VAL A 84 -19.23 9.40 25.39
CA VAL A 84 -19.33 9.56 26.85
C VAL A 84 -20.16 8.41 27.41
N SER A 85 -19.70 7.79 28.50
CA SER A 85 -20.50 6.77 29.18
C SER A 85 -21.81 7.37 29.72
N VAL A 86 -22.93 6.78 29.32
CA VAL A 86 -24.30 7.16 29.74
C VAL A 86 -24.54 6.88 31.24
N SER A 87 -23.64 6.15 31.91
CA SER A 87 -23.77 5.72 33.31
C SER A 87 -23.65 6.85 34.36
N LEU A 88 -23.59 8.11 33.91
CA LEU A 88 -23.37 9.28 34.76
C LEU A 88 -24.59 10.17 34.96
N ASP A 89 -25.66 10.06 34.15
CA ASP A 89 -26.73 11.07 34.20
C ASP A 89 -28.13 10.52 33.91
N ALA A 90 -29.10 10.91 34.74
CA ALA A 90 -30.53 10.72 34.51
C ALA A 90 -31.07 11.70 33.44
N GLN A 91 -30.37 12.81 33.17
CA GLN A 91 -30.72 13.76 32.12
C GLN A 91 -30.20 13.37 30.73
N ALA A 92 -29.43 12.28 30.61
CA ALA A 92 -28.94 11.80 29.32
C ALA A 92 -30.07 11.44 28.35
N GLU A 93 -31.26 11.12 28.85
CA GLU A 93 -32.48 10.87 28.06
C GLU A 93 -33.06 12.14 27.42
N ALA A 94 -32.83 13.32 28.01
CA ALA A 94 -33.33 14.60 27.50
C ALA A 94 -32.45 15.17 26.37
N ILE A 95 -31.23 14.65 26.18
CA ILE A 95 -30.30 15.08 25.14
C ILE A 95 -30.44 14.13 23.93
N PRO A 96 -30.73 14.67 22.73
CA PRO A 96 -30.85 13.85 21.52
C PRO A 96 -29.63 12.94 21.26
N PRO A 97 -29.81 11.76 20.65
CA PRO A 97 -28.69 10.90 20.26
C PRO A 97 -27.75 11.57 19.26
N ALA A 98 -26.51 11.09 19.21
CA ALA A 98 -25.57 11.54 18.19
C ALA A 98 -25.92 10.92 16.83
N ILE A 99 -25.82 11.69 15.75
CA ILE A 99 -25.92 11.18 14.38
C ILE A 99 -24.86 10.10 14.14
N ASP A 100 -25.21 9.08 13.36
CA ASP A 100 -24.26 8.04 12.98
C ASP A 100 -23.09 8.66 12.17
N PRO A 101 -21.81 8.34 12.49
CA PRO A 101 -20.66 8.95 11.80
C PRO A 101 -20.63 8.72 10.30
N LEU A 102 -21.05 7.54 9.82
CA LEU A 102 -21.07 7.25 8.38
C LEU A 102 -22.19 8.03 7.70
N ASP A 103 -23.39 8.05 8.29
CA ASP A 103 -24.52 8.82 7.75
C ASP A 103 -24.19 10.32 7.71
N ARG A 104 -23.57 10.85 8.77
CA ARG A 104 -23.04 12.22 8.82
C ARG A 104 -22.09 12.50 7.66
N LEU A 105 -21.09 11.63 7.46
CA LEU A 105 -20.10 11.78 6.40
C LEU A 105 -20.75 11.80 5.01
N LEU A 106 -21.69 10.90 4.74
CA LEU A 106 -22.40 10.80 3.46
C LEU A 106 -23.32 12.00 3.21
N ARG A 107 -23.97 12.54 4.25
CA ARG A 107 -24.76 13.78 4.13
C ARG A 107 -23.90 14.97 3.82
N LEU A 108 -22.80 15.15 4.55
CA LEU A 108 -21.83 16.20 4.27
C LEU A 108 -21.28 16.06 2.85
N ALA A 109 -20.97 14.85 2.41
CA ALA A 109 -20.54 14.57 1.03
C ALA A 109 -21.61 14.98 0.01
N SER A 110 -22.89 14.73 0.30
CA SER A 110 -24.00 15.13 -0.57
C SER A 110 -24.16 16.65 -0.65
N ILE A 111 -23.87 17.37 0.44
CA ILE A 111 -23.96 18.85 0.51
C ILE A 111 -22.78 19.51 -0.20
N VAL A 112 -21.56 19.00 -0.03
CA VAL A 112 -20.37 19.63 -0.60
C VAL A 112 -20.20 19.34 -2.09
N ARG A 113 -20.80 18.25 -2.59
CA ARG A 113 -20.68 17.79 -3.97
C ARG A 113 -21.23 18.81 -4.96
N GLY A 114 -20.33 19.34 -5.78
CA GLY A 114 -20.62 20.12 -6.98
C GLY A 114 -20.95 19.22 -8.20
N PRO A 115 -21.41 19.84 -9.30
CA PRO A 115 -21.85 19.12 -10.49
C PRO A 115 -20.74 18.33 -11.21
N GLU A 116 -19.48 18.72 -11.06
CA GLU A 116 -18.31 18.09 -11.69
C GLU A 116 -17.51 17.17 -10.76
N GLU A 117 -17.88 17.12 -9.47
CA GLU A 117 -17.09 16.44 -8.44
C GLU A 117 -17.50 14.97 -8.30
N SER A 118 -16.49 14.08 -8.29
CA SER A 118 -16.68 12.65 -8.04
C SER A 118 -17.20 12.40 -6.63
N ALA A 119 -17.88 11.26 -6.42
CA ALA A 119 -18.32 10.89 -5.07
C ALA A 119 -17.15 10.66 -4.10
N ALA A 120 -16.00 10.17 -4.59
CA ALA A 120 -14.81 9.97 -3.78
C ALA A 120 -14.22 11.32 -3.31
N GLU A 121 -14.17 12.32 -4.20
CA GLU A 121 -13.72 13.66 -3.85
C GLU A 121 -14.69 14.35 -2.88
N ALA A 122 -15.99 14.24 -3.11
CA ALA A 122 -17.00 14.76 -2.20
C ALA A 122 -16.87 14.15 -0.79
N LEU A 123 -16.62 12.83 -0.69
CA LEU A 123 -16.41 12.15 0.59
C LEU A 123 -15.13 12.65 1.30
N ARG A 124 -14.05 12.87 0.55
CA ARG A 124 -12.81 13.44 1.09
C ARG A 124 -13.04 14.85 1.64
N MET A 125 -13.67 15.73 0.85
CA MET A 125 -14.01 17.09 1.26
C MET A 125 -14.95 17.11 2.47
N ALA A 126 -15.90 16.17 2.54
CA ALA A 126 -16.80 16.00 3.66
C ALA A 126 -16.10 15.53 4.94
N ALA A 127 -15.12 14.62 4.83
CA ALA A 127 -14.30 14.22 5.96
C ALA A 127 -13.47 15.40 6.50
N ASP A 128 -12.92 16.22 5.60
CA ASP A 128 -12.21 17.45 5.97
C ASP A 128 -13.16 18.46 6.65
N LEU A 129 -14.35 18.66 6.08
CA LEU A 129 -15.39 19.53 6.63
C LEU A 129 -15.86 19.08 8.01
N GLY A 130 -16.08 17.78 8.19
CA GLY A 130 -16.48 17.18 9.46
C GLY A 130 -15.49 17.53 10.57
N ARG A 131 -14.17 17.41 10.31
CA ARG A 131 -13.13 17.79 11.28
C ARG A 131 -13.12 19.28 11.58
N THR A 132 -13.38 20.13 10.58
CA THR A 132 -13.51 21.58 10.78
C THR A 132 -14.72 21.91 11.66
N LEU A 133 -15.88 21.31 11.39
CA LEU A 133 -17.10 21.47 12.21
C LEU A 133 -16.86 20.97 13.65
N ASP A 134 -16.22 19.81 13.81
CA ASP A 134 -15.93 19.25 15.13
C ASP A 134 -14.99 20.16 15.92
N ALA A 135 -13.97 20.77 15.28
CA ALA A 135 -13.11 21.74 15.94
C ALA A 135 -13.87 22.99 16.43
N LEU A 136 -14.82 23.49 15.63
CA LEU A 136 -15.67 24.63 16.00
C LEU A 136 -16.61 24.27 17.16
N LEU A 137 -17.25 23.11 17.10
CA LEU A 137 -18.16 22.62 18.13
C LEU A 137 -17.42 22.35 19.44
N VAL A 138 -16.27 21.67 19.40
CA VAL A 138 -15.44 21.39 20.59
C VAL A 138 -15.05 22.69 21.29
N GLU A 139 -14.70 23.74 20.55
CA GLU A 139 -14.34 25.06 21.10
C GLU A 139 -15.54 25.99 21.35
N LYS A 140 -16.78 25.49 21.17
CA LYS A 140 -18.04 26.24 21.36
C LYS A 140 -18.10 27.54 20.56
N ILE A 141 -17.66 27.51 19.30
CA ILE A 141 -17.66 28.67 18.40
C ILE A 141 -19.02 28.81 17.71
N GLU A 142 -19.69 29.94 17.96
CA GLU A 142 -20.97 30.28 17.35
C GLU A 142 -20.83 30.74 15.87
N PRO A 143 -21.82 30.48 14.99
CA PRO A 143 -21.78 30.91 13.59
C PRO A 143 -21.60 32.43 13.38
N ALA A 144 -22.06 33.26 14.33
CA ALA A 144 -21.87 34.70 14.28
C ALA A 144 -20.38 35.08 14.39
N ARG A 145 -19.63 34.41 15.27
CA ARG A 145 -18.19 34.66 15.50
C ARG A 145 -17.35 34.27 14.28
N LEU A 146 -17.76 33.21 13.55
CA LEU A 146 -17.14 32.85 12.28
C LEU A 146 -17.25 33.97 11.24
N ARG A 147 -18.41 34.63 11.15
CA ARG A 147 -18.61 35.75 10.22
C ARG A 147 -17.76 36.95 10.59
N GLU A 148 -17.70 37.31 11.87
CA GLU A 148 -16.82 38.38 12.37
C GLU A 148 -15.35 38.10 12.04
N ALA A 149 -14.84 36.92 12.42
CA ALA A 149 -13.45 36.54 12.19
C ALA A 149 -13.08 36.46 10.71
N ALA A 150 -14.05 36.15 9.84
CA ALA A 150 -13.90 36.17 8.39
C ALA A 150 -13.77 37.60 7.85
N SER A 151 -14.59 38.53 8.34
CA SER A 151 -14.54 39.95 7.95
C SER A 151 -13.24 40.63 8.36
N ASP A 152 -12.69 40.28 9.52
CA ASP A 152 -11.41 40.81 10.02
C ASP A 152 -10.19 40.27 9.25
N ALA A 153 -10.37 39.23 8.44
CA ALA A 153 -9.32 38.65 7.62
C ALA A 153 -9.22 39.38 6.26
N GLU A 154 -8.56 40.54 6.26
CA GLU A 154 -8.19 41.26 5.03
C GLU A 154 -7.32 40.37 4.10
N ASP A 155 -7.45 40.57 2.77
CA ASP A 155 -6.67 39.93 1.70
C ASP A 155 -6.74 38.40 1.58
N LEU A 156 -7.87 37.78 1.93
CA LEU A 156 -8.10 36.36 1.61
C LEU A 156 -8.18 36.15 0.09
N SER A 157 -7.41 35.19 -0.43
CA SER A 157 -7.50 34.79 -1.83
C SER A 157 -8.91 34.28 -2.20
N ARG A 158 -9.29 34.36 -3.48
CA ARG A 158 -10.63 33.95 -3.95
C ARG A 158 -11.04 32.52 -3.58
N HIS A 159 -10.11 31.57 -3.54
CA HIS A 159 -10.44 30.18 -3.18
C HIS A 159 -10.83 30.04 -1.71
N TRP A 160 -10.15 30.76 -0.81
CA TRP A 160 -10.50 30.80 0.62
C TRP A 160 -11.85 31.45 0.88
N GLN A 161 -12.16 32.54 0.17
CA GLN A 161 -13.48 33.19 0.25
C GLN A 161 -14.60 32.21 -0.14
N LYS A 162 -14.45 31.51 -1.26
CA LYS A 162 -15.44 30.52 -1.72
C LYS A 162 -15.64 29.37 -0.72
N SER A 163 -14.56 28.85 -0.13
CA SER A 163 -14.66 27.79 0.90
C SER A 163 -15.37 28.29 2.15
N LEU A 164 -15.08 29.52 2.58
CA LEU A 164 -15.65 30.12 3.77
C LEU A 164 -17.13 30.47 3.60
N ASP A 165 -17.53 30.99 2.45
CA ASP A 165 -18.94 31.24 2.11
C ASP A 165 -19.75 29.94 2.16
N LYS A 166 -19.21 28.86 1.57
CA LYS A 166 -19.81 27.53 1.66
C LYS A 166 -19.92 27.05 3.11
N LEU A 167 -18.85 27.17 3.90
CA LEU A 167 -18.85 26.77 5.31
C LEU A 167 -19.90 27.53 6.12
N GLN A 168 -20.04 28.84 5.90
CA GLN A 168 -21.04 29.67 6.58
C GLN A 168 -22.47 29.23 6.25
N VAL A 169 -22.75 28.94 4.97
CA VAL A 169 -24.05 28.40 4.55
C VAL A 169 -24.32 27.05 5.22
N ILE A 170 -23.33 26.15 5.22
CA ILE A 170 -23.47 24.84 5.85
C ILE A 170 -23.73 24.98 7.34
N MET A 171 -22.94 25.78 8.07
CA MET A 171 -23.13 26.00 9.50
C MET A 171 -24.50 26.60 9.85
N ALA A 172 -25.09 27.42 8.97
CA ALA A 172 -26.42 27.98 9.17
C ALA A 172 -27.54 26.93 8.98
N HIS A 173 -27.38 25.99 8.03
CA HIS A 173 -28.42 25.01 7.69
C HIS A 173 -28.27 23.68 8.46
N TRP A 174 -27.06 23.32 8.87
CA TRP A 174 -26.75 22.05 9.54
C TRP A 174 -27.57 21.80 10.82
N PRO A 175 -27.84 22.80 11.69
CA PRO A 175 -28.72 22.60 12.85
C PRO A 175 -30.16 22.21 12.49
N ALA A 176 -30.70 22.70 11.37
CA ALA A 176 -32.04 22.33 10.91
C ALA A 176 -32.08 20.86 10.47
N ILE A 177 -31.05 20.39 9.76
CA ILE A 177 -30.90 18.99 9.34
C ILE A 177 -30.86 18.05 10.56
N HIS A 178 -30.18 18.47 11.63
CA HIS A 178 -30.15 17.75 12.91
C HIS A 178 -31.50 17.71 13.61
N ALA A 179 -32.22 18.85 13.63
CA ALA A 179 -33.54 18.95 14.25
C ALA A 179 -34.56 18.02 13.58
N ASP A 180 -34.54 17.93 12.24
CA ASP A 180 -35.42 17.03 11.48
C ASP A 180 -35.18 15.54 11.82
N GLN A 181 -33.98 15.18 12.22
CA GLN A 181 -33.60 13.80 12.58
C GLN A 181 -33.74 13.51 14.08
N GLY A 182 -34.00 14.53 14.90
CA GLY A 182 -33.92 14.41 16.35
C GLY A 182 -32.53 13.94 16.81
N ALA A 183 -31.45 14.41 16.16
CA ALA A 183 -30.07 14.01 16.44
C ALA A 183 -29.15 15.24 16.61
N LEU A 184 -27.92 15.01 17.06
CA LEU A 184 -26.86 16.03 17.20
C LEU A 184 -25.52 15.51 16.65
N ASP A 185 -24.58 16.41 16.37
CA ASP A 185 -23.19 15.99 16.17
C ASP A 185 -22.61 15.38 17.46
N LEU A 186 -21.69 14.42 17.31
CA LEU A 186 -21.05 13.74 18.44
C LEU A 186 -20.35 14.73 19.39
N ALA A 187 -19.62 15.69 18.84
CA ALA A 187 -18.93 16.73 19.61
C ALA A 187 -19.89 17.62 20.41
N GLU A 188 -21.00 18.04 19.79
CA GLU A 188 -21.99 18.90 20.44
C GLU A 188 -22.74 18.14 21.54
N ARG A 189 -23.18 16.91 21.25
CA ARG A 189 -23.80 16.05 22.26
C ARG A 189 -22.89 15.83 23.45
N ARG A 190 -21.59 15.62 23.20
CA ARG A 190 -20.57 15.49 24.25
C ARG A 190 -20.50 16.73 25.12
N ASN A 191 -20.42 17.92 24.51
CA ASN A 191 -20.36 19.17 25.25
C ASN A 191 -21.58 19.35 26.16
N ARG A 192 -22.79 19.13 25.64
CA ARG A 192 -24.03 19.24 26.44
C ARG A 192 -24.06 18.28 27.63
N LEU A 193 -23.62 17.04 27.44
CA LEU A 193 -23.54 16.07 28.53
C LEU A 193 -22.53 16.48 29.61
N LEU A 194 -21.36 16.96 29.21
CA LEU A 194 -20.33 17.37 30.16
C LEU A 194 -20.72 18.65 30.92
N ASP A 195 -21.34 19.61 30.23
CA ASP A 195 -21.86 20.83 30.84
C ASP A 195 -23.01 20.51 31.81
N GLY A 196 -23.99 19.71 31.39
CA GLY A 196 -25.10 19.28 32.23
C GLY A 196 -24.64 18.54 33.49
N LEU A 197 -23.63 17.66 33.35
CA LEU A 197 -23.01 16.97 34.47
C LEU A 197 -22.30 17.94 35.43
N ALA A 198 -21.56 18.92 34.88
CA ALA A 198 -20.88 19.94 35.69
C ALA A 198 -21.90 20.79 36.48
N ASP A 199 -23.01 21.19 35.86
CA ASP A 199 -24.10 21.95 36.48
C ASP A 199 -24.88 21.13 37.53
N GLN A 200 -25.07 19.84 37.27
CA GLN A 200 -25.68 18.93 38.24
C GLN A 200 -24.77 18.80 39.48
N TRP A 201 -23.49 18.52 39.28
CA TRP A 201 -22.53 18.39 40.37
C TRP A 201 -22.24 19.71 41.08
N ALA A 202 -22.51 20.85 40.43
CA ALA A 202 -22.55 22.17 41.05
C ALA A 202 -23.59 22.25 42.17
N ARG A 203 -24.80 21.79 41.88
CA ARG A 203 -25.95 21.83 42.80
C ARG A 203 -25.97 20.68 43.80
N THR A 204 -25.60 19.47 43.36
CA THR A 204 -25.67 18.26 44.16
C THR A 204 -24.46 17.36 43.84
N PRO A 205 -23.34 17.55 44.55
CA PRO A 205 -22.17 16.69 44.38
C PRO A 205 -22.51 15.21 44.66
N PRO A 206 -21.95 14.26 43.89
CA PRO A 206 -22.17 12.85 44.13
C PRO A 206 -21.56 12.41 45.48
N ALA A 207 -22.18 11.42 46.13
CA ALA A 207 -21.62 10.83 47.35
C ALA A 207 -20.33 10.04 47.05
N GLY A 208 -19.42 9.98 48.04
CA GLY A 208 -18.09 9.36 47.88
C GLY A 208 -17.08 10.30 47.23
N PHE A 209 -15.90 9.78 46.90
CA PHE A 209 -14.87 10.57 46.20
C PHE A 209 -15.06 10.51 44.68
N THR A 210 -14.61 11.56 43.99
CA THR A 210 -14.56 11.58 42.52
C THR A 210 -13.21 12.08 42.06
N VAL A 211 -12.51 11.30 41.24
CA VAL A 211 -11.21 11.67 40.69
C VAL A 211 -11.28 11.79 39.19
N ALA A 212 -10.84 12.91 38.62
CA ALA A 212 -10.61 13.01 37.18
C ALA A 212 -9.12 12.82 36.90
N ALA A 213 -8.72 11.78 36.17
CA ALA A 213 -7.32 11.40 36.03
C ALA A 213 -6.89 11.20 34.59
N GLY A 214 -5.73 11.79 34.24
CA GLY A 214 -5.10 11.60 32.93
C GLY A 214 -5.79 12.33 31.78
N ILE A 215 -6.76 13.20 32.09
CA ILE A 215 -7.48 14.02 31.11
C ILE A 215 -6.68 15.31 30.89
N THR A 216 -6.21 15.51 29.65
CA THR A 216 -5.26 16.59 29.30
C THR A 216 -5.76 17.54 28.20
N THR A 217 -6.95 17.28 27.66
CA THR A 217 -7.60 18.16 26.68
C THR A 217 -8.00 19.47 27.33
N SER A 218 -7.77 20.58 26.63
CA SER A 218 -8.15 21.92 27.07
C SER A 218 -9.57 22.30 26.64
N ALA A 219 -10.33 21.42 25.96
CA ALA A 219 -11.68 21.72 25.47
C ALA A 219 -12.58 22.35 26.57
N PRO A 220 -13.33 23.44 26.29
CA PRO A 220 -14.02 24.22 27.33
C PRO A 220 -14.97 23.40 28.20
N ALA A 221 -15.78 22.50 27.61
CA ALA A 221 -16.70 21.64 28.38
C ALA A 221 -15.95 20.69 29.34
N VAL A 222 -14.81 20.15 28.91
CA VAL A 222 -13.98 19.29 29.74
C VAL A 222 -13.29 20.10 30.85
N ALA A 223 -12.73 21.27 30.51
CA ALA A 223 -12.13 22.17 31.49
C ALA A 223 -13.15 22.60 32.56
N GLY A 224 -14.40 22.90 32.18
CA GLY A 224 -15.49 23.20 33.10
C GLY A 224 -15.82 22.05 34.04
N LEU A 225 -15.93 20.82 33.53
CA LEU A 225 -16.14 19.64 34.36
C LEU A 225 -14.97 19.40 35.32
N LEU A 226 -13.73 19.49 34.84
CA LEU A 226 -12.53 19.33 35.67
C LEU A 226 -12.44 20.41 36.75
N ALA A 227 -12.76 21.65 36.40
CA ALA A 227 -12.84 22.79 37.33
C ALA A 227 -13.89 22.55 38.42
N ARG A 228 -15.01 21.90 38.09
CA ARG A 228 -16.03 21.51 39.06
C ARG A 228 -15.54 20.39 39.98
N VAL A 229 -14.95 19.33 39.41
CA VAL A 229 -14.38 18.21 40.19
C VAL A 229 -13.30 18.71 41.14
N ALA A 230 -12.47 19.67 40.73
CA ALA A 230 -11.42 20.22 41.58
C ALA A 230 -11.94 20.97 42.82
N ARG A 231 -13.17 21.50 42.79
CA ARG A 231 -13.72 22.38 43.86
C ARG A 231 -14.79 21.71 44.72
N MET A 232 -15.26 20.53 44.35
CA MET A 232 -16.32 19.84 45.12
C MET A 232 -15.75 18.99 46.27
N PRO A 233 -16.53 18.76 47.34
CA PRO A 233 -16.11 17.90 48.45
C PRO A 233 -15.73 16.49 47.96
N GLY A 234 -14.55 16.00 48.34
CA GLY A 234 -14.04 14.69 47.91
C GLY A 234 -13.66 14.61 46.43
N GLY A 235 -13.66 15.73 45.70
CA GLY A 235 -13.25 15.83 44.32
C GLY A 235 -11.73 16.02 44.17
N MET A 236 -11.12 15.43 43.14
CA MET A 236 -9.69 15.55 42.87
C MET A 236 -9.41 15.51 41.35
N VAL A 237 -8.48 16.33 40.87
CA VAL A 237 -7.98 16.26 39.47
C VAL A 237 -6.52 15.83 39.46
N MET A 238 -6.17 14.86 38.62
CA MET A 238 -4.83 14.25 38.50
C MET A 238 -4.29 14.48 37.09
N LEU A 239 -3.38 15.45 36.96
CA LEU A 239 -2.75 15.81 35.69
C LEU A 239 -1.45 15.00 35.47
N PRO A 240 -1.26 14.38 34.29
CA PRO A 240 -0.04 13.68 33.97
C PRO A 240 1.07 14.69 33.60
N ASN A 241 2.24 14.54 34.23
CA ASN A 241 3.48 15.20 33.83
C ASN A 241 3.37 16.73 33.64
N LEU A 242 2.73 17.42 34.59
CA LEU A 242 2.80 18.88 34.69
C LEU A 242 4.09 19.27 35.41
N ASN A 243 4.90 20.12 34.78
CA ASN A 243 6.14 20.59 35.36
C ASN A 243 5.90 21.64 36.45
N ASP A 244 6.43 21.38 37.63
CA ASP A 244 6.41 22.32 38.76
C ASP A 244 7.40 23.48 38.56
N ARG A 245 7.36 24.47 39.46
CA ARG A 245 8.26 25.65 39.43
C ARG A 245 9.76 25.29 39.48
N ARG A 246 10.11 24.14 40.04
CA ARG A 246 11.50 23.68 40.15
C ARG A 246 12.01 23.08 38.84
N THR A 247 11.09 22.58 38.01
CA THR A 247 11.39 21.94 36.73
C THR A 247 11.28 22.94 35.58
N LEU A 248 10.30 23.84 35.65
CA LEU A 248 10.07 24.89 34.67
C LEU A 248 9.85 26.22 35.43
N PRO A 249 10.85 27.11 35.50
CA PRO A 249 10.74 28.40 36.19
C PRO A 249 9.53 29.23 35.74
N ASP A 250 9.06 30.18 36.57
CA ASP A 250 7.86 30.98 36.26
C ASP A 250 8.02 31.78 34.95
N ALA A 251 9.18 32.39 34.69
CA ALA A 251 9.43 33.09 33.42
C ALA A 251 9.29 32.19 32.18
N GLU A 252 9.76 30.93 32.24
CA GLU A 252 9.61 29.97 31.14
C GLU A 252 8.15 29.54 30.97
N TRP A 253 7.42 29.36 32.08
CA TRP A 253 6.01 29.02 32.05
C TRP A 253 5.14 30.15 31.50
N ASP A 254 5.43 31.38 31.90
CA ASP A 254 4.70 32.57 31.49
C ASP A 254 4.84 32.78 29.99
N ALA A 255 6.06 32.63 29.45
CA ALA A 255 6.36 32.67 28.02
C ALA A 255 5.69 31.57 27.17
N LEU A 256 5.18 30.49 27.78
CA LEU A 256 4.34 29.55 27.03
C LEU A 256 3.01 30.20 26.61
N GLY A 257 2.52 31.16 27.37
CA GLY A 257 1.39 32.00 26.98
C GLY A 257 1.83 33.15 26.07
N GLY A 258 0.88 33.77 25.38
CA GLY A 258 1.13 35.00 24.62
C GLY A 258 0.02 36.01 24.87
N GLU A 259 0.38 37.27 25.14
CA GLU A 259 -0.58 38.38 25.29
C GLU A 259 -1.35 38.63 23.98
N ASP A 260 -0.71 38.36 22.84
CA ASP A 260 -1.27 38.51 21.49
C ASP A 260 -2.02 37.25 20.98
N GLY A 261 -2.30 36.27 21.87
CA GLY A 261 -2.92 34.99 21.50
C GLY A 261 -1.97 34.01 20.76
N ARG A 262 -0.69 34.36 20.61
CA ARG A 262 0.36 33.55 19.95
C ARG A 262 1.28 32.86 20.96
N GLY A 263 0.73 31.99 21.81
CA GLY A 263 1.54 31.19 22.74
C GLY A 263 2.39 30.12 22.04
N GLU A 264 3.33 29.51 22.77
CA GLU A 264 4.25 28.47 22.27
C GLU A 264 3.54 27.11 22.12
N GLN A 265 2.66 27.00 21.12
CA GLN A 265 1.76 25.83 20.94
C GLN A 265 2.49 24.51 20.67
N THR A 266 3.75 24.57 20.25
CA THR A 266 4.59 23.39 19.99
C THR A 266 5.25 22.83 21.27
N HIS A 267 5.15 23.53 22.40
CA HIS A 267 5.76 23.14 23.66
C HIS A 267 4.95 22.05 24.39
N PRO A 268 5.60 21.02 25.00
CA PRO A 268 4.92 19.90 25.66
C PRO A 268 4.08 20.24 26.91
N GLN A 269 4.08 21.50 27.34
CA GLN A 269 3.31 21.96 28.52
C GLN A 269 2.23 22.98 28.15
N PHE A 270 2.17 23.43 26.88
CA PHE A 270 1.24 24.47 26.45
C PHE A 270 -0.23 24.05 26.65
N HIS A 271 -0.59 22.84 26.24
CA HIS A 271 -1.96 22.34 26.38
C HIS A 271 -2.40 22.24 27.86
N LEU A 272 -1.50 21.89 28.78
CA LEU A 272 -1.79 21.87 30.22
C LEU A 272 -1.92 23.28 30.80
N LYS A 273 -1.10 24.24 30.33
CA LYS A 273 -1.26 25.65 30.68
C LYS A 273 -2.64 26.16 30.28
N GLN A 274 -3.01 25.95 29.01
CA GLN A 274 -4.32 26.34 28.49
C GLN A 274 -5.48 25.69 29.28
N LEU A 275 -5.33 24.42 29.66
CA LEU A 275 -6.31 23.73 30.51
C LEU A 275 -6.43 24.39 31.89
N LEU A 276 -5.31 24.68 32.56
CA LEU A 276 -5.30 25.36 33.86
C LEU A 276 -5.91 26.76 33.80
N ASP A 277 -5.59 27.53 32.76
CA ASP A 277 -6.14 28.86 32.51
C ASP A 277 -7.67 28.79 32.36
N ARG A 278 -8.18 27.84 31.57
CA ARG A 278 -9.64 27.61 31.40
C ARG A 278 -10.32 27.09 32.66
N MET A 279 -9.61 26.35 33.51
CA MET A 279 -10.12 25.90 34.82
C MET A 279 -10.14 27.03 35.86
N GLY A 280 -9.46 28.15 35.58
CA GLY A 280 -9.21 29.23 36.53
C GLY A 280 -8.35 28.76 37.71
N ILE A 281 -7.28 28.01 37.44
CA ILE A 281 -6.38 27.46 38.45
C ILE A 281 -4.95 27.87 38.12
N ALA A 282 -4.28 28.54 39.05
CA ALA A 282 -2.88 28.89 38.89
C ALA A 282 -2.00 27.64 39.04
N ARG A 283 -0.90 27.57 38.27
CA ARG A 283 0.07 26.46 38.37
C ARG A 283 0.55 26.20 39.80
N GLY A 284 0.71 27.25 40.60
CA GLY A 284 1.14 27.16 42.00
C GLY A 284 0.14 26.48 42.94
N GLU A 285 -1.12 26.35 42.54
CA GLU A 285 -2.17 25.63 43.28
C GLU A 285 -2.12 24.12 43.01
N VAL A 286 -1.41 23.68 41.96
CA VAL A 286 -1.28 22.26 41.62
C VAL A 286 -0.23 21.60 42.52
N GLN A 287 -0.65 20.57 43.24
CA GLN A 287 0.20 19.86 44.21
C GLN A 287 0.86 18.62 43.60
N VAL A 288 2.09 18.30 44.01
CA VAL A 288 2.73 17.06 43.57
C VAL A 288 2.14 15.86 44.30
N TRP A 289 1.71 14.85 43.55
CA TRP A 289 1.22 13.59 44.11
C TRP A 289 2.35 12.87 44.85
N ARG A 290 2.16 12.62 46.15
CA ARG A 290 3.22 12.08 47.02
C ARG A 290 3.42 10.58 46.88
N HIS A 291 2.40 9.86 46.40
CA HIS A 291 2.46 8.42 46.25
C HIS A 291 3.20 8.02 44.97
N SER A 292 3.89 6.89 45.02
CA SER A 292 4.62 6.30 43.89
C SER A 292 4.30 4.83 43.79
N GLY A 293 4.16 4.33 42.56
CA GLY A 293 4.12 2.90 42.26
C GLY A 293 5.53 2.29 42.21
N GLY A 294 5.62 1.03 41.79
CA GLY A 294 6.89 0.29 41.74
C GLY A 294 7.83 0.69 40.60
N ALA A 295 7.29 1.10 39.43
CA ALA A 295 8.11 1.46 38.28
C ALA A 295 8.28 2.99 38.16
N SER A 296 9.54 3.44 38.12
CA SER A 296 9.91 4.84 37.91
C SER A 296 11.27 4.97 37.25
N SER A 297 11.45 6.03 36.47
CA SER A 297 12.78 6.50 36.09
C SER A 297 13.33 7.43 37.18
N PRO A 298 14.66 7.65 37.21
CA PRO A 298 15.25 8.59 38.15
C PRO A 298 14.67 10.00 37.95
N ALA A 299 14.29 10.68 39.04
CA ALA A 299 13.76 12.05 38.99
C ALA A 299 14.63 13.05 38.19
N PRO A 300 15.99 12.99 38.23
CA PRO A 300 16.83 13.84 37.39
C PRO A 300 16.57 13.70 35.88
N ARG A 301 16.14 12.52 35.41
CA ARG A 301 15.81 12.31 33.99
C ARG A 301 14.61 13.15 33.58
N GLY A 302 13.57 13.21 34.41
CA GLY A 302 12.39 14.05 34.14
C GLY A 302 12.78 15.52 33.96
N ARG A 303 13.69 16.03 34.81
CA ARG A 303 14.19 17.40 34.68
C ARG A 303 15.05 17.61 33.43
N ALA A 304 15.89 16.65 33.07
CA ALA A 304 16.66 16.70 31.83
C ALA A 304 15.75 16.73 30.59
N VAL A 305 14.68 15.92 30.57
CA VAL A 305 13.69 15.93 29.49
C VAL A 305 12.99 17.30 29.40
N ALA A 306 12.53 17.84 30.54
CA ALA A 306 11.92 19.17 30.57
C ALA A 306 12.87 20.27 30.04
N ASN A 307 14.14 20.24 30.46
CA ASN A 307 15.17 21.16 29.97
C ASN A 307 15.40 21.04 28.47
N ALA A 308 15.46 19.83 27.92
CA ALA A 308 15.65 19.60 26.48
C ALA A 308 14.47 20.13 25.66
N MET A 309 13.29 20.20 26.26
CA MET A 309 12.06 20.65 25.59
C MET A 309 11.73 22.13 25.85
N ALA A 310 12.59 22.87 26.55
CA ALA A 310 12.39 24.30 26.85
C ALA A 310 12.11 25.14 25.59
N ALA A 311 11.28 26.18 25.70
CA ALA A 311 11.00 27.07 24.56
C ALA A 311 12.30 27.64 23.94
N PRO A 312 12.32 27.95 22.63
CA PRO A 312 13.52 28.41 21.92
C PRO A 312 14.27 29.53 22.63
N ASP A 313 13.55 30.53 23.14
CA ASP A 313 14.13 31.70 23.84
C ASP A 313 14.91 31.32 25.12
N PHE A 314 14.57 30.19 25.72
CA PHE A 314 15.19 29.70 26.95
C PHE A 314 16.20 28.57 26.71
N SER A 315 16.44 28.19 25.46
CA SER A 315 17.39 27.11 25.11
C SER A 315 18.85 27.47 25.41
N HIS A 316 19.19 28.76 25.55
CA HIS A 316 20.53 29.23 25.92
C HIS A 316 21.03 28.62 27.25
N LYS A 317 20.12 28.25 28.16
CA LYS A 317 20.46 27.61 29.44
C LYS A 317 21.20 26.29 29.30
N TRP A 318 21.08 25.58 28.16
CA TRP A 318 21.74 24.28 27.96
C TRP A 318 23.25 24.31 28.15
N GLN A 319 23.88 25.47 27.91
CA GLN A 319 25.32 25.66 28.07
C GLN A 319 25.74 25.71 29.55
N SER A 320 24.88 26.22 30.42
CA SER A 320 25.14 26.43 31.85
C SER A 320 24.54 25.36 32.77
N LEU A 321 23.68 24.48 32.25
CA LEU A 321 23.06 23.40 33.04
C LEU A 321 24.11 22.49 33.70
N PRO A 322 23.94 22.06 34.96
CA PRO A 322 24.81 21.04 35.56
C PRO A 322 24.76 19.70 34.79
N PRO A 323 25.82 18.88 34.79
CA PRO A 323 25.84 17.60 34.08
C PRO A 323 24.70 16.65 34.46
N LEU A 324 24.28 16.62 35.73
CA LEU A 324 23.19 15.79 36.21
C LEU A 324 21.85 16.15 35.52
N GLU A 325 21.65 17.42 35.18
CA GLU A 325 20.44 17.94 34.54
C GLU A 325 20.46 17.79 33.02
N ARG A 326 21.56 17.28 32.46
CA ARG A 326 21.72 16.93 31.04
C ARG A 326 21.72 15.41 30.82
N ARG A 327 21.66 14.61 31.89
CA ARG A 327 21.87 13.16 31.80
C ARG A 327 20.56 12.39 31.56
N LEU A 328 20.50 11.66 30.46
CA LEU A 328 19.37 10.78 30.08
C LEU A 328 19.70 9.30 30.31
N SER A 329 20.14 8.94 31.52
CA SER A 329 20.50 7.55 31.88
C SER A 329 19.38 6.58 31.55
N GLY A 330 19.65 5.47 30.84
CA GLY A 330 18.63 4.48 30.44
C GLY A 330 17.93 4.77 29.11
N VAL A 331 18.25 5.90 28.47
CA VAL A 331 17.84 6.21 27.09
C VAL A 331 18.99 5.88 26.14
N ARG A 332 18.70 5.11 25.09
CA ARG A 332 19.66 4.72 24.05
C ARG A 332 19.12 5.05 22.67
N LEU A 333 20.00 5.30 21.71
CA LEU A 333 19.67 5.59 20.31
C LEU A 333 20.19 4.48 19.40
N ALA A 334 19.35 3.97 18.50
CA ALA A 334 19.78 3.20 17.35
C ALA A 334 19.44 4.00 16.08
N GLU A 335 20.43 4.27 15.23
CA GLU A 335 20.19 4.88 13.92
C GLU A 335 20.59 3.89 12.84
N LEU A 336 19.61 3.55 12.01
CA LEU A 336 19.68 2.46 11.06
C LEU A 336 19.77 3.00 9.62
N PRO A 337 20.32 2.24 8.67
CA PRO A 337 20.46 2.67 7.28
C PRO A 337 19.13 3.03 6.60
N ASP A 338 18.10 2.22 6.81
CA ASP A 338 16.79 2.34 6.16
C ASP A 338 15.64 1.82 7.04
N ALA A 339 14.40 2.06 6.60
CA ALA A 339 13.19 1.73 7.33
C ALA A 339 12.92 0.21 7.47
N ALA A 340 13.50 -0.65 6.62
CA ALA A 340 13.40 -2.09 6.78
C ALA A 340 14.32 -2.56 7.91
N THR A 341 15.54 -2.04 7.93
CA THR A 341 16.55 -2.29 8.98
C THR A 341 16.07 -1.76 10.34
N GLU A 342 15.40 -0.60 10.38
CA GLU A 342 14.76 -0.09 11.59
C GLU A 342 13.69 -1.06 12.14
N ALA A 343 12.78 -1.55 11.29
CA ALA A 343 11.78 -2.51 11.71
C ALA A 343 12.40 -3.80 12.27
N GLN A 344 13.48 -4.29 11.64
CA GLN A 344 14.22 -5.46 12.11
C GLN A 344 14.90 -5.22 13.46
N ALA A 345 15.48 -4.03 13.68
CA ALA A 345 16.07 -3.64 14.95
C ALA A 345 15.02 -3.59 16.07
N VAL A 346 13.87 -2.98 15.81
CA VAL A 346 12.76 -2.90 16.78
C VAL A 346 12.23 -4.30 17.11
N ALA A 347 11.99 -5.15 16.10
CA ALA A 347 11.52 -6.52 16.33
C ALA A 347 12.51 -7.35 17.16
N LEU A 348 13.82 -7.22 16.90
CA LEU A 348 14.87 -7.85 17.69
C LEU A 348 14.89 -7.35 19.13
N ALA A 349 14.74 -6.04 19.37
CA ALA A 349 14.70 -5.47 20.72
C ALA A 349 13.47 -5.95 21.52
N LEU A 350 12.30 -6.00 20.88
CA LEU A 350 11.08 -6.56 21.48
C LEU A 350 11.26 -8.05 21.79
N ARG A 351 11.82 -8.84 20.86
CA ARG A 351 12.12 -10.25 21.10
C ARG A 351 13.13 -10.41 22.25
N GLN A 352 14.19 -9.61 22.29
CA GLN A 352 15.20 -9.67 23.34
C GLN A 352 14.60 -9.38 24.72
N ALA A 353 13.60 -8.50 24.82
CA ALA A 353 12.94 -8.23 26.10
C ALA A 353 12.30 -9.48 26.72
N LEU A 354 11.85 -10.44 25.89
CA LEU A 354 11.25 -11.70 26.35
C LEU A 354 12.25 -12.67 26.99
N GLU A 355 13.55 -12.51 26.75
CA GLU A 355 14.61 -13.30 27.40
C GLU A 355 14.64 -13.06 28.92
N THR A 356 14.12 -11.93 29.39
CA THR A 356 13.94 -11.67 30.82
C THR A 356 12.52 -12.07 31.23
N PRO A 357 12.34 -13.06 32.14
CA PRO A 357 11.04 -13.44 32.63
C PRO A 357 10.29 -12.24 33.25
N GLY A 358 8.99 -12.14 32.98
CA GLY A 358 8.12 -11.05 33.48
C GLY A 358 8.32 -9.69 32.82
N ARG A 359 9.45 -9.44 32.12
CA ARG A 359 9.72 -8.16 31.47
C ARG A 359 8.75 -7.89 30.32
N THR A 360 8.27 -6.64 30.27
CA THR A 360 7.36 -6.11 29.26
C THR A 360 8.06 -5.15 28.31
N ALA A 361 7.62 -5.08 27.07
CA ALA A 361 8.13 -4.13 26.09
C ALA A 361 7.04 -3.62 25.15
N ALA A 362 7.16 -2.36 24.74
CA ALA A 362 6.23 -1.73 23.83
C ALA A 362 6.95 -0.92 22.75
N LEU A 363 6.51 -1.03 21.50
CA LEU A 363 6.80 -0.07 20.45
C LEU A 363 5.75 1.02 20.48
N VAL A 364 6.15 2.28 20.60
CA VAL A 364 5.31 3.45 20.41
C VAL A 364 5.73 4.11 19.12
N THR A 365 4.83 4.24 18.15
CA THR A 365 5.12 4.90 16.88
C THR A 365 3.86 5.45 16.19
N PRO A 366 3.91 6.67 15.61
CA PRO A 366 2.88 7.14 14.71
C PRO A 366 2.98 6.50 13.31
N ASP A 367 4.10 5.84 12.99
CA ASP A 367 4.32 5.18 11.70
C ASP A 367 3.65 3.79 11.66
N ARG A 368 2.50 3.73 10.99
CA ARG A 368 1.75 2.48 10.81
C ARG A 368 2.43 1.48 9.89
N GLN A 369 3.33 1.89 9.00
CA GLN A 369 4.12 0.97 8.18
C GLN A 369 5.22 0.31 9.02
N LEU A 370 5.89 1.08 9.88
CA LEU A 370 6.85 0.54 10.84
C LEU A 370 6.19 -0.49 11.77
N ALA A 371 5.05 -0.14 12.37
CA ALA A 371 4.27 -1.04 13.23
C ALA A 371 3.96 -2.38 12.54
N LYS A 372 3.46 -2.35 11.29
CA LYS A 372 3.13 -3.56 10.51
C LYS A 372 4.35 -4.41 10.19
N ARG A 373 5.45 -3.78 9.76
CA ARG A 373 6.70 -4.50 9.47
C ARG A 373 7.23 -5.18 10.73
N VAL A 374 7.19 -4.50 11.87
CA VAL A 374 7.58 -5.08 13.17
C VAL A 374 6.70 -6.27 13.53
N ALA A 375 5.37 -6.13 13.43
CA ALA A 375 4.44 -7.24 13.70
C ALA A 375 4.71 -8.46 12.79
N ALA A 376 4.93 -8.23 11.49
CA ALA A 376 5.26 -9.29 10.53
C ALA A 376 6.61 -9.95 10.84
N LEU A 377 7.62 -9.19 11.26
CA LEU A 377 8.93 -9.72 11.63
C LEU A 377 8.89 -10.51 12.95
N LEU A 378 8.07 -10.09 13.90
CA LEU A 378 7.86 -10.83 15.16
C LEU A 378 7.24 -12.21 14.94
N ALA A 379 6.42 -12.38 13.89
CA ALA A 379 5.86 -13.67 13.52
C ALA A 379 6.93 -14.74 13.18
N ARG A 380 8.17 -14.33 12.84
CA ARG A 380 9.31 -15.26 12.66
C ARG A 380 9.63 -16.07 13.92
N TRP A 381 9.26 -15.54 15.09
CA TRP A 381 9.44 -16.18 16.40
C TRP A 381 8.11 -16.57 17.05
N ASP A 382 7.02 -16.65 16.28
CA ASP A 382 5.66 -16.93 16.77
C ASP A 382 5.19 -15.93 17.85
N ILE A 383 5.61 -14.66 17.74
CA ILE A 383 5.20 -13.59 18.64
C ILE A 383 4.15 -12.74 17.93
N ALA A 384 2.88 -12.91 18.32
CA ALA A 384 1.80 -12.02 17.91
C ALA A 384 1.76 -10.81 18.86
N ALA A 385 2.32 -9.65 18.49
CA ALA A 385 2.21 -8.46 19.31
C ALA A 385 0.75 -7.93 19.37
N ASP A 386 0.35 -7.36 20.50
CA ASP A 386 -0.92 -6.63 20.62
C ASP A 386 -0.79 -5.25 19.95
N ASP A 387 -1.23 -5.14 18.69
CA ASP A 387 -1.28 -3.88 17.94
C ASP A 387 -2.61 -3.15 18.17
N SER A 388 -2.57 -2.19 19.08
CA SER A 388 -3.74 -1.51 19.59
C SER A 388 -4.50 -0.66 18.57
N ALA A 389 -3.80 -0.16 17.55
CA ALA A 389 -4.39 0.69 16.53
C ALA A 389 -5.15 -0.13 15.46
N GLY A 390 -4.87 -1.44 15.38
CA GLY A 390 -5.51 -2.35 14.43
C GLY A 390 -5.00 -2.22 12.99
N THR A 391 -5.62 -2.99 12.11
CA THR A 391 -5.32 -3.01 10.67
C THR A 391 -6.50 -2.43 9.88
N ALA A 392 -6.25 -1.49 8.98
CA ALA A 392 -7.30 -0.92 8.14
C ALA A 392 -7.96 -2.02 7.30
N LEU A 393 -9.29 -1.95 7.11
CA LEU A 393 -10.03 -2.99 6.40
C LEU A 393 -9.46 -3.24 4.99
N THR A 394 -8.97 -2.18 4.33
CA THR A 394 -8.28 -2.21 3.01
C THR A 394 -7.06 -3.12 2.94
N GLN A 395 -6.51 -3.56 4.07
CA GLN A 395 -5.34 -4.43 4.17
C GLN A 395 -5.68 -5.83 4.68
N THR A 396 -6.96 -6.10 4.93
CA THR A 396 -7.46 -7.42 5.33
C THR A 396 -8.03 -8.15 4.13
N ALA A 397 -8.06 -9.50 4.19
CA ALA A 397 -8.56 -10.30 3.07
C ALA A 397 -10.01 -9.95 2.65
N PRO A 398 -10.97 -9.70 3.57
CA PRO A 398 -12.30 -9.22 3.18
C PRO A 398 -12.29 -7.86 2.48
N GLY A 399 -11.53 -6.88 2.99
CA GLY A 399 -11.47 -5.56 2.34
C GLY A 399 -10.75 -5.57 0.99
N THR A 400 -9.66 -6.34 0.83
CA THR A 400 -9.01 -6.51 -0.48
C THR A 400 -9.89 -7.28 -1.47
N LEU A 401 -10.75 -8.19 -0.99
CA LEU A 401 -11.77 -8.83 -1.82
C LEU A 401 -12.77 -7.80 -2.36
N LEU A 402 -13.34 -6.95 -1.51
CA LEU A 402 -14.30 -5.92 -1.94
C LEU A 402 -13.66 -4.95 -2.94
N LEU A 403 -12.43 -4.50 -2.68
CA LEU A 403 -11.67 -3.67 -3.62
C LEU A 403 -11.38 -4.40 -4.94
N GLY A 404 -11.05 -5.69 -4.90
CA GLY A 404 -10.81 -6.51 -6.09
C GLY A 404 -12.06 -6.70 -6.95
N ILE A 405 -13.23 -6.86 -6.32
CA ILE A 405 -14.53 -6.91 -7.01
C ILE A 405 -14.83 -5.58 -7.68
N ALA A 406 -14.68 -4.47 -6.94
CA ALA A 406 -14.89 -3.13 -7.49
C ALA A 406 -13.96 -2.84 -8.68
N ALA A 407 -12.67 -3.22 -8.59
CA ALA A 407 -11.71 -3.06 -9.68
C ALA A 407 -12.05 -3.91 -10.90
N ALA A 408 -12.39 -5.20 -10.70
CA ALA A 408 -12.80 -6.07 -11.79
C ALA A 408 -14.09 -5.60 -12.47
N ALA A 409 -15.05 -5.06 -11.71
CA ALA A 409 -16.26 -4.47 -12.26
C ALA A 409 -15.98 -3.16 -13.02
N ALA A 410 -15.17 -2.27 -12.46
CA ALA A 410 -14.83 -0.97 -13.03
C ALA A 410 -14.09 -1.07 -14.36
N GLU A 411 -13.24 -2.10 -14.52
CA GLU A 411 -12.50 -2.36 -15.75
C GLU A 411 -13.15 -3.43 -16.65
N GLU A 412 -14.45 -3.70 -16.47
CA GLU A 412 -15.23 -4.62 -17.30
C GLU A 412 -14.59 -6.01 -17.44
N LEU A 413 -14.12 -6.57 -16.33
CA LEU A 413 -13.44 -7.86 -16.23
C LEU A 413 -12.16 -7.95 -17.08
N ALA A 414 -11.40 -6.84 -17.17
CA ALA A 414 -10.08 -6.83 -17.76
C ALA A 414 -9.18 -7.95 -17.20
N PRO A 415 -8.29 -8.57 -18.02
CA PRO A 415 -7.50 -9.73 -17.60
C PRO A 415 -6.71 -9.55 -16.30
N VAL A 416 -6.11 -8.37 -16.06
CA VAL A 416 -5.30 -8.11 -14.86
C VAL A 416 -6.15 -8.09 -13.57
N PRO A 417 -7.14 -7.20 -13.41
CA PRO A 417 -7.99 -7.18 -12.21
C PRO A 417 -8.83 -8.46 -12.08
N LEU A 418 -9.25 -9.08 -13.18
CA LEU A 418 -9.93 -10.37 -13.16
C LEU A 418 -9.04 -11.46 -12.55
N LEU A 419 -7.81 -11.62 -13.02
CA LEU A 419 -6.90 -12.63 -12.49
C LEU A 419 -6.50 -12.35 -11.04
N ALA A 420 -6.35 -11.07 -10.65
CA ALA A 420 -6.13 -10.69 -9.26
C ALA A 420 -7.29 -11.13 -8.36
N LEU A 421 -8.54 -10.90 -8.80
CA LEU A 421 -9.74 -11.33 -8.09
C LEU A 421 -9.85 -12.86 -8.01
N LEU A 422 -9.68 -13.57 -9.13
CA LEU A 422 -9.81 -15.03 -9.18
C LEU A 422 -8.74 -15.77 -8.36
N LYS A 423 -7.54 -15.18 -8.23
CA LYS A 423 -6.44 -15.72 -7.42
C LYS A 423 -6.53 -15.34 -5.94
N HIS A 424 -7.40 -14.40 -5.58
CA HIS A 424 -7.54 -13.89 -4.22
C HIS A 424 -7.73 -15.02 -3.19
N PRO A 425 -7.13 -14.96 -1.98
CA PRO A 425 -7.15 -16.07 -1.01
C PRO A 425 -8.53 -16.54 -0.56
N LEU A 426 -9.55 -15.67 -0.58
CA LEU A 426 -10.92 -16.00 -0.20
C LEU A 426 -11.78 -16.54 -1.35
N VAL A 427 -11.38 -16.30 -2.60
CA VAL A 427 -12.18 -16.70 -3.77
C VAL A 427 -11.93 -18.15 -4.08
N GLY A 428 -12.99 -18.95 -4.23
CA GLY A 428 -12.84 -20.39 -4.44
C GLY A 428 -12.59 -21.21 -3.17
N SER A 429 -12.65 -20.61 -1.98
CA SER A 429 -12.22 -21.22 -0.71
C SER A 429 -13.40 -21.80 0.09
N TRP A 430 -14.26 -22.59 -0.57
CA TRP A 430 -15.39 -23.28 0.10
C TRP A 430 -14.92 -24.53 0.85
N SER A 431 -13.89 -25.21 0.32
CA SER A 431 -13.12 -26.29 0.96
C SER A 431 -11.70 -26.34 0.38
N ASP A 432 -10.77 -27.04 1.06
CA ASP A 432 -9.38 -27.21 0.58
C ASP A 432 -9.31 -27.95 -0.77
N VAL A 433 -10.23 -28.89 -1.00
CA VAL A 433 -10.32 -29.63 -2.27
C VAL A 433 -10.79 -28.69 -3.39
N GLU A 434 -11.91 -28.01 -3.18
CA GLU A 434 -12.48 -27.08 -4.19
C GLU A 434 -11.54 -25.92 -4.49
N ARG A 435 -10.77 -25.45 -3.51
CA ARG A 435 -9.80 -24.38 -3.71
C ARG A 435 -8.67 -24.80 -4.65
N ARG A 436 -8.18 -26.04 -4.52
CA ARG A 436 -7.16 -26.59 -5.43
C ARG A 436 -7.69 -26.70 -6.86
N ASP A 437 -8.90 -27.22 -7.02
CA ASP A 437 -9.54 -27.35 -8.34
C ASP A 437 -9.80 -25.98 -8.98
N TRP A 438 -10.28 -25.02 -8.19
CA TRP A 438 -10.46 -23.63 -8.61
C TRP A 438 -9.13 -23.02 -9.09
N LEU A 439 -8.07 -23.12 -8.30
CA LEU A 439 -6.75 -22.61 -8.69
C LEU A 439 -6.18 -23.33 -9.92
N GLY A 440 -6.46 -24.62 -10.08
CA GLY A 440 -6.16 -25.38 -11.29
C GLY A 440 -6.85 -24.82 -12.52
N ALA A 441 -8.15 -24.54 -12.42
CA ALA A 441 -8.92 -23.88 -13.48
C ALA A 441 -8.39 -22.47 -13.78
N VAL A 442 -8.21 -21.63 -12.75
CA VAL A 442 -7.70 -20.25 -12.90
C VAL A 442 -6.31 -20.22 -13.52
N ARG A 443 -5.42 -21.17 -13.21
CA ARG A 443 -4.09 -21.25 -13.86
C ARG A 443 -4.20 -21.50 -15.36
N ARG A 444 -5.16 -22.30 -15.81
CA ARG A 444 -5.42 -22.52 -17.25
C ARG A 444 -5.98 -21.25 -17.91
N LEU A 445 -6.88 -20.55 -17.22
CA LEU A 445 -7.44 -19.29 -17.69
C LEU A 445 -6.37 -18.18 -17.76
N ASP A 446 -5.46 -18.08 -16.79
CA ASP A 446 -4.30 -17.17 -16.80
C ASP A 446 -3.48 -17.38 -18.08
N VAL A 447 -3.09 -18.62 -18.36
CA VAL A 447 -2.33 -18.94 -19.58
C VAL A 447 -3.11 -18.56 -20.85
N ALA A 448 -4.43 -18.75 -20.86
CA ALA A 448 -5.27 -18.37 -22.00
C ALA A 448 -5.49 -16.86 -22.16
N LEU A 449 -5.33 -16.07 -21.09
CA LEU A 449 -5.47 -14.61 -21.07
C LEU A 449 -4.16 -13.86 -21.30
N ARG A 450 -3.03 -14.56 -21.39
CA ARG A 450 -1.74 -13.96 -21.76
C ARG A 450 -1.71 -13.56 -23.22
N GLY A 451 -1.00 -12.48 -23.51
CA GLY A 451 -1.07 -11.80 -24.81
C GLY A 451 -2.10 -10.67 -24.83
N PRO A 452 -2.58 -10.29 -26.02
CA PRO A 452 -3.49 -9.15 -26.22
C PRO A 452 -4.83 -9.27 -25.50
N ARG A 453 -5.30 -8.14 -24.96
CA ARG A 453 -6.60 -8.02 -24.29
C ARG A 453 -7.73 -8.59 -25.15
N PRO A 454 -8.59 -9.48 -24.62
CA PRO A 454 -9.84 -9.80 -25.28
C PRO A 454 -10.82 -8.61 -25.20
N ALA A 455 -11.91 -8.67 -25.98
CA ALA A 455 -13.01 -7.73 -25.83
C ALA A 455 -13.54 -7.71 -24.38
N ALA A 456 -14.06 -6.56 -23.95
CA ALA A 456 -14.53 -6.35 -22.58
C ALA A 456 -15.73 -7.24 -22.21
N GLY A 457 -15.87 -7.51 -20.90
CA GLY A 457 -17.00 -8.22 -20.33
C GLY A 457 -17.02 -9.74 -20.57
N LEU A 458 -18.08 -10.40 -20.08
CA LEU A 458 -18.21 -11.86 -20.13
C LEU A 458 -18.22 -12.42 -21.56
N ARG A 459 -18.82 -11.69 -22.51
CA ARG A 459 -18.90 -12.15 -23.91
C ARG A 459 -17.52 -12.26 -24.56
N GLY A 460 -16.67 -11.25 -24.37
CA GLY A 460 -15.30 -11.30 -24.91
C GLY A 460 -14.45 -12.42 -24.26
N LEU A 461 -14.68 -12.69 -22.98
CA LEU A 461 -14.07 -13.82 -22.28
C LEU A 461 -14.61 -15.17 -22.79
N ASP A 462 -15.92 -15.30 -23.03
CA ASP A 462 -16.56 -16.50 -23.59
C ASP A 462 -15.91 -16.86 -24.95
N GLU A 463 -15.74 -15.87 -25.83
CA GLU A 463 -15.10 -16.03 -27.14
C GLU A 463 -13.61 -16.41 -27.00
N ARG A 464 -12.86 -15.72 -26.13
CA ARG A 464 -11.43 -16.00 -25.89
C ARG A 464 -11.20 -17.40 -25.34
N PHE A 465 -11.98 -17.85 -24.36
CA PHE A 465 -11.78 -19.17 -23.76
C PHE A 465 -12.25 -20.31 -24.67
N LYS A 466 -13.21 -20.05 -25.55
CA LYS A 466 -13.56 -20.97 -26.64
C LYS A 466 -12.41 -21.13 -27.63
N GLU A 467 -11.81 -20.03 -28.09
CA GLU A 467 -10.63 -20.04 -28.98
C GLU A 467 -9.45 -20.79 -28.35
N LYS A 468 -9.13 -20.51 -27.08
CA LYS A 468 -8.02 -21.13 -26.34
C LYS A 468 -8.33 -22.51 -25.76
N LYS A 469 -9.48 -23.12 -26.11
CA LYS A 469 -9.90 -24.46 -25.66
C LYS A 469 -9.89 -24.62 -24.14
N CYS A 470 -10.31 -23.59 -23.41
CA CYS A 470 -10.41 -23.55 -21.95
C CYS A 470 -11.87 -23.49 -21.45
N THR A 471 -12.83 -23.86 -22.29
CA THR A 471 -14.27 -23.84 -21.97
C THR A 471 -14.63 -24.62 -20.68
N PRO A 472 -14.09 -25.83 -20.42
CA PRO A 472 -14.43 -26.56 -19.19
C PRO A 472 -14.00 -25.81 -17.91
N GLN A 473 -12.81 -25.23 -17.91
CA GLN A 473 -12.31 -24.43 -16.78
C GLN A 473 -13.11 -23.13 -16.64
N TRP A 474 -13.50 -22.54 -17.76
CA TRP A 474 -14.32 -21.34 -17.76
C TRP A 474 -15.74 -21.59 -17.25
N GLN A 475 -16.35 -22.74 -17.55
CA GLN A 475 -17.67 -23.11 -17.04
C GLN A 475 -17.71 -23.20 -15.51
N VAL A 476 -16.59 -23.52 -14.85
CA VAL A 476 -16.48 -23.51 -13.38
C VAL A 476 -16.48 -22.08 -12.83
N VAL A 477 -15.80 -21.16 -13.51
CA VAL A 477 -15.55 -19.80 -13.01
C VAL A 477 -16.65 -18.81 -13.40
N ARG A 478 -17.12 -18.90 -14.65
CA ARG A 478 -18.05 -17.95 -15.28
C ARG A 478 -19.29 -17.64 -14.45
N PRO A 479 -20.04 -18.62 -13.88
CA PRO A 479 -21.27 -18.33 -13.15
C PRO A 479 -21.04 -17.43 -11.92
N ARG A 480 -19.87 -17.53 -11.29
CA ARG A 480 -19.54 -16.71 -10.11
C ARG A 480 -19.22 -15.26 -10.46
N LEU A 481 -18.88 -14.98 -11.72
CA LEU A 481 -18.58 -13.64 -12.20
C LEU A 481 -19.81 -12.88 -12.71
N GLU A 482 -20.97 -13.52 -12.84
CA GLU A 482 -22.19 -12.85 -13.32
C GLU A 482 -22.63 -11.70 -12.42
N SER A 483 -22.43 -11.83 -11.11
CA SER A 483 -22.71 -10.77 -10.12
C SER A 483 -21.71 -9.60 -10.17
N VAL A 484 -20.51 -9.82 -10.72
CA VAL A 484 -19.49 -8.78 -10.93
C VAL A 484 -19.70 -8.10 -12.28
N ALA A 485 -20.09 -8.88 -13.28
CA ALA A 485 -20.37 -8.41 -14.63
C ALA A 485 -21.55 -7.41 -14.62
N GLY A 486 -21.31 -6.21 -15.14
CA GLY A 486 -22.35 -5.18 -15.23
C GLY A 486 -22.71 -4.51 -13.90
N LEU A 487 -21.98 -4.80 -12.80
CA LEU A 487 -22.17 -4.15 -11.51
C LEU A 487 -22.12 -2.61 -11.64
N LEU A 488 -21.19 -2.10 -12.45
CA LEU A 488 -20.96 -0.67 -12.73
C LEU A 488 -21.21 -0.29 -14.20
N ALA A 489 -22.09 -1.01 -14.92
CA ALA A 489 -22.41 -0.70 -16.32
C ALA A 489 -23.04 0.70 -16.50
N LYS A 490 -23.64 1.25 -15.44
CA LYS A 490 -24.14 2.61 -15.35
C LYS A 490 -23.83 3.16 -13.95
N PRO A 491 -23.80 4.49 -13.76
CA PRO A 491 -23.74 5.06 -12.43
C PRO A 491 -24.93 4.59 -11.57
N ILE A 492 -24.65 4.19 -10.33
CA ILE A 492 -25.63 3.67 -9.36
C ILE A 492 -25.48 4.40 -8.03
N SER A 493 -26.43 4.27 -7.11
CA SER A 493 -26.27 4.85 -5.77
C SER A 493 -25.20 4.12 -4.97
N VAL A 494 -24.63 4.77 -3.94
CA VAL A 494 -23.67 4.12 -3.02
C VAL A 494 -24.35 2.97 -2.26
N ALA A 495 -25.63 3.11 -1.91
CA ALA A 495 -26.40 2.04 -1.28
C ALA A 495 -26.57 0.82 -2.21
N GLU A 496 -26.94 1.04 -3.48
CA GLU A 496 -27.05 -0.02 -4.48
C GLU A 496 -25.69 -0.66 -4.77
N PHE A 497 -24.61 0.13 -4.78
CA PHE A 497 -23.26 -0.38 -4.93
C PHE A 497 -22.86 -1.32 -3.78
N ALA A 498 -23.18 -0.95 -2.54
CA ALA A 498 -22.92 -1.79 -1.37
C ALA A 498 -23.71 -3.12 -1.41
N GLU A 499 -24.97 -3.07 -1.83
CA GLU A 499 -25.81 -4.27 -2.01
C GLU A 499 -25.21 -5.22 -3.08
N ARG A 500 -24.86 -4.67 -4.24
CA ARG A 500 -24.28 -5.47 -5.34
C ARG A 500 -22.91 -6.03 -4.98
N LEU A 501 -22.08 -5.28 -4.24
CA LEU A 501 -20.80 -5.76 -3.69
C LEU A 501 -21.00 -6.95 -2.74
N ALA A 502 -21.98 -6.87 -1.82
CA ALA A 502 -22.26 -7.97 -0.89
C ALA A 502 -22.70 -9.24 -1.64
N LYS A 503 -23.54 -9.10 -2.66
CA LYS A 503 -23.95 -10.20 -3.55
C LYS A 503 -22.75 -10.82 -4.28
N ALA A 504 -21.88 -9.98 -4.86
CA ALA A 504 -20.70 -10.43 -5.57
C ALA A 504 -19.67 -11.14 -4.66
N ALA A 505 -19.41 -10.58 -3.48
CA ALA A 505 -18.50 -11.19 -2.50
C ALA A 505 -19.02 -12.55 -2.02
N THR A 506 -20.33 -12.66 -1.77
CA THR A 506 -20.95 -13.94 -1.39
C THR A 506 -20.89 -14.95 -2.54
N ALA A 507 -21.13 -14.54 -3.79
CA ALA A 507 -21.02 -15.44 -4.94
C ALA A 507 -19.59 -15.99 -5.12
N LEU A 508 -18.56 -15.16 -4.90
CA LEU A 508 -17.16 -15.52 -5.13
C LEU A 508 -16.49 -16.27 -3.96
N ALA A 509 -16.85 -15.94 -2.73
CA ALA A 509 -16.17 -16.44 -1.53
C ALA A 509 -17.09 -17.12 -0.51
N GLY A 510 -18.41 -17.09 -0.70
CA GLY A 510 -19.38 -17.58 0.28
C GLY A 510 -19.20 -16.94 1.65
N ASP A 511 -19.40 -17.72 2.72
CA ASP A 511 -19.23 -17.26 4.11
C ASP A 511 -17.81 -16.79 4.42
N ALA A 512 -16.79 -17.24 3.67
CA ALA A 512 -15.40 -16.87 3.93
C ALA A 512 -15.16 -15.36 3.79
N ALA A 513 -15.98 -14.65 3.00
CA ALA A 513 -15.95 -13.18 2.93
C ALA A 513 -16.29 -12.50 4.27
N TRP A 514 -17.13 -13.15 5.09
CA TRP A 514 -17.78 -12.53 6.25
C TRP A 514 -17.30 -13.10 7.60
N ARG A 515 -16.42 -14.11 7.58
CA ARG A 515 -15.87 -14.73 8.80
C ARG A 515 -14.83 -13.86 9.50
N GLY A 516 -14.78 -14.01 10.82
CA GLY A 516 -13.81 -13.34 11.69
C GLY A 516 -14.07 -11.84 11.90
N PRO A 517 -13.21 -11.15 12.68
CA PRO A 517 -13.39 -9.73 12.99
C PRO A 517 -13.43 -8.83 11.75
N ALA A 518 -12.57 -9.10 10.75
CA ALA A 518 -12.52 -8.33 9.50
C ALA A 518 -13.76 -8.54 8.64
N GLY A 519 -14.24 -9.78 8.50
CA GLY A 519 -15.42 -10.09 7.70
C GLY A 519 -16.70 -9.50 8.30
N ARG A 520 -16.83 -9.51 9.63
CA ARG A 520 -17.93 -8.82 10.32
C ARG A 520 -17.90 -7.32 10.06
N LEU A 521 -16.75 -6.66 10.24
CA LEU A 521 -16.63 -5.23 10.00
C LEU A 521 -16.92 -4.84 8.55
N ALA A 522 -16.53 -5.67 7.58
CA ALA A 522 -16.88 -5.49 6.17
C ALA A 522 -18.39 -5.62 5.93
N SER A 523 -19.04 -6.62 6.53
CA SER A 523 -20.48 -6.81 6.45
C SER A 523 -21.23 -5.63 7.08
N ASP A 524 -20.81 -5.20 8.27
CA ASP A 524 -21.42 -4.09 9.00
C ASP A 524 -21.35 -2.80 8.18
N LEU A 525 -20.18 -2.49 7.61
CA LEU A 525 -20.01 -1.33 6.70
C LEU A 525 -20.99 -1.40 5.51
N LEU A 526 -21.10 -2.54 4.83
CA LEU A 526 -21.99 -2.65 3.67
C LEU A 526 -23.48 -2.54 4.07
N LEU A 527 -23.86 -3.06 5.24
CA LEU A 527 -25.23 -2.93 5.76
C LEU A 527 -25.54 -1.50 6.20
N GLU A 528 -24.60 -0.81 6.85
CA GLU A 528 -24.72 0.61 7.21
C GLU A 528 -24.92 1.47 5.94
N LEU A 529 -24.15 1.20 4.87
CA LEU A 529 -24.31 1.90 3.58
C LEU A 529 -25.66 1.62 2.92
N GLN A 530 -26.17 0.39 2.99
CA GLN A 530 -27.48 0.03 2.43
C GLN A 530 -28.63 0.71 3.20
N GLY A 531 -28.49 0.87 4.51
CA GLY A 531 -29.49 1.49 5.37
C GLY A 531 -29.50 3.02 5.38
N SER A 532 -28.45 3.67 4.86
CA SER A 532 -28.31 5.13 4.89
C SER A 532 -29.09 5.81 3.76
N PRO A 533 -30.04 6.72 4.06
CA PRO A 533 -30.70 7.54 3.03
C PRO A 533 -29.71 8.44 2.26
N ALA A 534 -28.63 8.87 2.91
CA ALA A 534 -27.60 9.68 2.27
C ALA A 534 -26.77 8.89 1.25
N ALA A 535 -26.54 7.60 1.50
CA ALA A 535 -25.93 6.70 0.51
C ALA A 535 -26.80 6.55 -0.75
N GLN A 536 -28.12 6.72 -0.65
CA GLN A 536 -29.02 6.67 -1.79
C GLN A 536 -28.92 7.91 -2.69
N ALA A 537 -28.56 9.07 -2.11
CA ALA A 537 -28.43 10.33 -2.84
C ALA A 537 -27.08 10.46 -3.57
N LEU A 538 -26.03 9.80 -3.09
CA LEU A 538 -24.71 9.81 -3.73
C LEU A 538 -24.62 8.73 -4.82
N THR A 539 -24.04 9.11 -5.95
CA THR A 539 -23.88 8.22 -7.11
C THR A 539 -22.41 7.86 -7.33
N VAL A 540 -22.14 6.59 -7.60
CA VAL A 540 -20.82 6.06 -7.89
C VAL A 540 -20.74 5.61 -9.36
N SER A 541 -19.69 6.06 -10.04
CA SER A 541 -19.35 5.66 -11.40
C SER A 541 -18.30 4.53 -11.39
N ALA A 542 -18.04 3.92 -12.55
CA ALA A 542 -16.98 2.91 -12.69
C ALA A 542 -15.60 3.45 -12.26
N GLN A 543 -15.27 4.68 -12.65
CA GLN A 543 -13.98 5.31 -12.33
C GLN A 543 -13.85 5.64 -10.83
N ASP A 544 -14.97 5.90 -10.15
CA ASP A 544 -14.99 6.33 -8.75
C ASP A 544 -15.11 5.18 -7.75
N ALA A 545 -15.53 3.99 -8.20
CA ALA A 545 -15.87 2.87 -7.33
C ALA A 545 -14.72 2.43 -6.41
N VAL A 546 -13.53 2.26 -6.97
CA VAL A 546 -12.35 1.84 -6.19
C VAL A 546 -11.87 2.95 -5.23
N PRO A 547 -11.68 4.21 -5.66
CA PRO A 547 -11.34 5.30 -4.75
C PRO A 547 -12.35 5.50 -3.61
N LEU A 548 -13.66 5.49 -3.91
CA LEU A 548 -14.71 5.67 -2.92
C LEU A 548 -14.72 4.53 -1.89
N LEU A 549 -14.70 3.28 -2.36
CA LEU A 549 -14.69 2.12 -1.46
C LEU A 549 -13.42 2.09 -0.60
N ARG A 550 -12.27 2.47 -1.17
CA ARG A 550 -11.02 2.56 -0.42
C ARG A 550 -11.13 3.54 0.74
N LEU A 551 -11.65 4.75 0.50
CA LEU A 551 -11.83 5.76 1.55
C LEU A 551 -12.75 5.25 2.67
N LEU A 552 -13.88 4.63 2.31
CA LEU A 552 -14.84 4.06 3.27
C LEU A 552 -14.22 2.92 4.10
N CYS A 553 -13.45 2.03 3.47
CA CYS A 553 -12.77 0.94 4.17
C CYS A 553 -11.56 1.40 4.99
N GLU A 554 -10.88 2.49 4.61
CA GLU A 554 -9.69 2.98 5.31
C GLU A 554 -10.03 3.54 6.69
N GLY A 555 -11.21 4.15 6.85
CA GLY A 555 -11.74 4.60 8.14
C GLY A 555 -12.14 3.47 9.10
N LYS A 556 -12.24 2.22 8.64
CA LYS A 556 -12.65 1.07 9.46
C LYS A 556 -11.43 0.25 9.86
N ALA A 557 -11.00 0.38 11.12
CA ALA A 557 -9.86 -0.36 11.68
C ALA A 557 -10.31 -1.68 12.31
N VAL A 558 -9.81 -2.81 11.79
CA VAL A 558 -10.02 -4.14 12.36
C VAL A 558 -9.10 -4.35 13.56
N ARG A 559 -9.69 -4.56 14.73
CA ARG A 559 -9.00 -4.83 15.99
C ARG A 559 -9.34 -6.25 16.45
N PRO A 560 -8.38 -7.19 16.51
CA PRO A 560 -8.61 -8.53 17.05
C PRO A 560 -9.06 -8.45 18.51
N SER A 561 -10.05 -9.25 18.89
CA SER A 561 -10.69 -9.16 20.22
C SER A 561 -9.80 -9.72 21.34
N TYR A 562 -8.93 -10.70 21.03
CA TYR A 562 -7.99 -11.37 21.93
C TYR A 562 -6.87 -12.04 21.10
N GLY A 563 -5.71 -12.34 21.71
CA GLY A 563 -4.72 -13.26 21.12
C GLY A 563 -3.29 -12.73 20.95
N GLY A 564 -2.97 -11.53 21.42
CA GLY A 564 -1.59 -11.04 21.45
C GLY A 564 -0.76 -11.62 22.61
N HIS A 565 0.56 -11.55 22.48
CA HIS A 565 1.51 -11.91 23.52
C HIS A 565 1.36 -10.95 24.71
N PRO A 566 1.17 -11.42 25.95
CA PRO A 566 0.76 -10.60 27.10
C PRO A 566 1.79 -9.58 27.58
N ARG A 567 3.00 -9.59 27.00
CA ARG A 567 4.13 -8.72 27.39
C ARG A 567 4.65 -7.83 26.26
N ILE A 568 4.15 -7.97 25.02
CA ILE A 568 4.65 -7.26 23.84
C ILE A 568 3.53 -6.49 23.18
N PHE A 569 3.72 -5.18 23.09
CA PHE A 569 2.69 -4.27 22.62
C PHE A 569 3.20 -3.36 21.49
N ILE A 570 2.29 -2.96 20.61
CA ILE A 570 2.52 -1.93 19.61
C ILE A 570 1.41 -0.88 19.78
N TRP A 571 1.82 0.34 20.12
CA TRP A 571 0.94 1.47 20.43
C TRP A 571 1.16 2.63 19.46
N GLY A 572 0.07 3.31 19.11
CA GLY A 572 0.16 4.69 18.61
C GLY A 572 0.35 5.67 19.78
N LEU A 573 0.47 6.95 19.47
CA LEU A 573 0.78 7.99 20.47
C LEU A 573 -0.35 8.14 21.50
N LEU A 574 -1.60 8.17 21.03
CA LEU A 574 -2.77 8.28 21.89
C LEU A 574 -2.94 7.03 22.75
N GLU A 575 -2.70 5.85 22.19
CA GLU A 575 -2.84 4.57 22.88
C GLU A 575 -1.76 4.35 23.95
N ALA A 576 -0.57 4.95 23.78
CA ALA A 576 0.51 4.86 24.75
C ALA A 576 0.23 5.69 26.03
N ARG A 577 -0.72 6.62 26.00
CA ARG A 577 -1.03 7.47 27.16
C ARG A 577 -1.45 6.63 28.37
N LEU A 578 -0.87 6.96 29.51
CA LEU A 578 -1.04 6.27 30.80
C LEU A 578 -0.60 4.80 30.81
N GLN A 579 -0.08 4.27 29.70
CA GLN A 579 0.48 2.92 29.64
C GLN A 579 1.91 2.88 30.17
N HIS A 580 2.35 1.68 30.53
CA HIS A 580 3.69 1.44 31.04
C HIS A 580 4.24 0.11 30.51
N ALA A 581 5.54 0.09 30.21
CA ALA A 581 6.32 -1.09 29.90
C ALA A 581 7.77 -0.91 30.40
N ASP A 582 8.45 -2.00 30.71
CA ASP A 582 9.84 -1.95 31.22
C ASP A 582 10.83 -1.42 30.16
N LEU A 583 10.57 -1.77 28.90
CA LEU A 583 11.24 -1.22 27.72
C LEU A 583 10.22 -0.52 26.82
N VAL A 584 10.38 0.79 26.63
CA VAL A 584 9.64 1.55 25.62
C VAL A 584 10.55 1.86 24.45
N ILE A 585 10.11 1.50 23.24
CA ILE A 585 10.79 1.79 21.99
C ILE A 585 10.03 2.92 21.30
N LEU A 586 10.67 4.08 21.12
CA LEU A 586 10.12 5.20 20.37
C LEU A 586 10.64 5.07 18.93
N GLY A 587 9.77 4.61 18.03
CA GLY A 587 10.15 4.25 16.66
C GLY A 587 9.78 5.29 15.61
N GLY A 588 10.63 5.46 14.59
CA GLY A 588 10.38 6.40 13.49
C GLY A 588 10.63 7.86 13.86
N LEU A 589 11.70 8.17 14.62
CA LEU A 589 12.07 9.54 15.01
C LEU A 589 12.72 10.31 13.84
N ASN A 590 11.97 10.44 12.75
CA ASN A 590 12.28 11.27 11.59
C ASN A 590 11.29 12.43 11.49
N GLU A 591 11.76 13.55 10.93
CA GLU A 591 10.93 14.72 10.72
C GLU A 591 9.76 14.41 9.77
N GLY A 592 8.57 14.88 10.12
CA GLY A 592 7.32 14.62 9.41
C GLY A 592 6.63 13.30 9.75
N VAL A 593 7.33 12.37 10.42
CA VAL A 593 6.71 11.20 11.09
C VAL A 593 6.45 11.54 12.55
N TRP A 594 7.47 12.06 13.24
CA TRP A 594 7.39 12.42 14.65
C TRP A 594 8.07 13.77 14.90
N PRO A 595 7.32 14.87 15.11
CA PRO A 595 5.86 14.94 15.01
C PRO A 595 5.37 14.76 13.56
N ALA A 596 4.14 14.27 13.42
CA ALA A 596 3.48 14.22 12.11
C ALA A 596 3.19 15.63 11.61
N LEU A 597 3.33 15.86 10.29
CA LEU A 597 2.93 17.13 9.69
C LEU A 597 1.42 17.29 9.79
N ALA A 598 0.98 18.46 10.24
CA ALA A 598 -0.42 18.80 10.23
C ALA A 598 -0.87 19.06 8.79
N ALA A 599 -1.88 18.31 8.32
CA ALA A 599 -2.51 18.62 7.04
C ALA A 599 -3.20 20.00 7.11
N PRO A 600 -3.09 20.84 6.07
CA PRO A 600 -3.80 22.11 6.01
C PRO A 600 -5.31 21.88 6.05
N ASP A 601 -6.03 22.74 6.75
CA ASP A 601 -7.50 22.74 6.79
C ASP A 601 -8.02 23.40 5.50
N PRO A 602 -8.75 22.70 4.61
CA PRO A 602 -9.19 23.27 3.33
C PRO A 602 -10.39 24.23 3.46
N TRP A 603 -11.01 24.31 4.64
CA TRP A 603 -12.20 25.11 4.90
C TRP A 603 -11.91 26.37 5.72
N LEU A 604 -10.98 26.30 6.68
CA LEU A 604 -10.61 27.45 7.52
C LEU A 604 -9.19 27.96 7.21
N PRO A 605 -9.06 29.19 6.68
CA PRO A 605 -7.76 29.85 6.54
C PRO A 605 -7.05 29.99 7.90
N PRO A 606 -5.71 29.86 7.96
CA PRO A 606 -4.95 29.98 9.21
C PRO A 606 -5.22 31.27 10.00
N LYS A 607 -5.39 32.41 9.32
CA LYS A 607 -5.69 33.71 9.96
C LYS A 607 -7.08 33.72 10.61
N VAL A 608 -8.10 33.21 9.92
CA VAL A 608 -9.47 33.09 10.47
C VAL A 608 -9.47 32.13 11.66
N ARG A 609 -8.75 31.01 11.56
CA ARG A 609 -8.59 30.04 12.66
C ARG A 609 -7.99 30.69 13.91
N ALA A 610 -6.96 31.53 13.75
CA ALA A 610 -6.35 32.27 14.84
C ALA A 610 -7.31 33.30 15.45
N ASN A 611 -8.02 34.08 14.63
CA ASN A 611 -9.00 35.07 15.09
C ASN A 611 -10.15 34.45 15.89
N LEU A 612 -10.50 33.20 15.60
CA LEU A 612 -11.49 32.42 16.36
C LEU A 612 -10.96 31.86 17.69
N GLY A 613 -9.67 32.02 17.98
CA GLY A 613 -9.05 31.41 19.16
C GLY A 613 -8.94 29.89 19.08
N LEU A 614 -9.11 29.29 17.89
CA LEU A 614 -8.96 27.85 17.70
C LEU A 614 -7.49 27.44 17.84
N PRO A 615 -7.17 26.29 18.44
CA PRO A 615 -5.81 25.76 18.47
C PRO A 615 -5.23 25.69 17.06
N SER A 616 -4.00 26.17 16.84
CA SER A 616 -3.38 26.14 15.51
C SER A 616 -3.14 24.69 15.05
N LEU A 617 -2.82 24.53 13.76
CA LEU A 617 -2.41 23.22 13.23
C LEU A 617 -1.16 22.66 13.94
N GLU A 618 -0.30 23.55 14.45
CA GLU A 618 0.93 23.21 15.17
C GLU A 618 0.67 22.77 16.62
N PHE A 619 -0.51 23.00 17.18
CA PHE A 619 -0.87 22.54 18.54
C PHE A 619 -0.68 21.03 18.73
N ARG A 620 -0.90 20.25 17.65
CA ARG A 620 -0.66 18.79 17.65
C ARG A 620 0.81 18.43 17.85
N ILE A 621 1.74 19.30 17.45
CA ILE A 621 3.17 19.12 17.74
C ILE A 621 3.41 19.18 19.24
N GLY A 622 2.77 20.12 19.96
CA GLY A 622 2.86 20.22 21.41
C GLY A 622 2.31 19.00 22.14
N LEU A 623 1.18 18.45 21.68
CA LEU A 623 0.64 17.18 22.20
C LEU A 623 1.59 16.00 21.96
N ALA A 624 2.12 15.86 20.73
CA ALA A 624 3.10 14.81 20.42
C ALA A 624 4.41 14.98 21.21
N ALA A 625 4.81 16.22 21.50
CA ALA A 625 5.96 16.54 22.35
C ALA A 625 5.71 16.13 23.81
N HIS A 626 4.49 16.34 24.32
CA HIS A 626 4.09 15.89 25.66
C HIS A 626 4.10 14.36 25.76
N ASP A 627 3.55 13.67 24.76
CA ASP A 627 3.54 12.21 24.68
C ASP A 627 4.97 11.66 24.60
N PHE A 628 5.84 12.28 23.79
CA PHE A 628 7.27 11.95 23.71
C PHE A 628 7.99 12.15 25.06
N ALA A 629 7.81 13.31 25.70
CA ALA A 629 8.42 13.61 27.00
C ALA A 629 7.96 12.63 28.10
N SER A 630 6.68 12.27 28.08
CA SER A 630 6.11 11.28 29.00
C SER A 630 6.68 9.89 28.74
N ALA A 631 6.80 9.47 27.48
CA ALA A 631 7.33 8.15 27.13
C ALA A 631 8.83 7.97 27.45
N LEU A 632 9.63 9.06 27.42
CA LEU A 632 11.03 9.05 27.87
C LEU A 632 11.22 8.70 29.35
N SER A 633 10.12 8.71 30.11
CA SER A 633 10.13 8.43 31.53
C SER A 633 10.02 6.94 31.89
N ALA A 634 9.84 6.05 30.91
CA ALA A 634 9.88 4.60 31.12
C ALA A 634 11.25 4.14 31.65
N PRO A 635 11.37 3.00 32.36
CA PRO A 635 12.62 2.58 32.98
C PRO A 635 13.80 2.50 31.99
N GLN A 636 13.58 1.84 30.86
CA GLN A 636 14.49 1.76 29.71
C GLN A 636 13.81 2.30 28.45
N VAL A 637 14.52 3.13 27.69
CA VAL A 637 14.02 3.69 26.44
C VAL A 637 15.00 3.44 25.31
N LEU A 638 14.49 2.96 24.19
CA LEU A 638 15.22 2.87 22.93
C LEU A 638 14.57 3.82 21.92
N ILE A 639 15.32 4.80 21.43
CA ILE A 639 14.90 5.66 20.34
C ILE A 639 15.46 5.06 19.05
N THR A 640 14.61 4.89 18.03
CA THR A 640 15.05 4.42 16.71
C THR A 640 14.73 5.44 15.62
N ARG A 641 15.58 5.47 14.60
CA ARG A 641 15.31 6.14 13.32
C ARG A 641 16.04 5.49 12.15
N ALA A 642 15.44 5.49 10.98
CA ALA A 642 16.09 5.23 9.71
C ALA A 642 16.70 6.50 9.11
N ARG A 643 17.89 6.40 8.47
CA ARG A 643 18.53 7.50 7.71
C ARG A 643 17.98 7.68 6.31
N ARG A 644 17.28 6.69 5.78
CA ARG A 644 16.68 6.68 4.44
C ARG A 644 15.31 6.04 4.46
N ASP A 645 14.43 6.53 3.61
CA ASP A 645 13.20 5.86 3.23
C ASP A 645 13.19 5.65 1.72
N GLY A 646 13.13 4.38 1.31
CA GLY A 646 13.45 3.98 -0.06
C GLY A 646 14.84 4.48 -0.49
N ARG A 647 14.89 5.30 -1.53
CA ARG A 647 16.14 5.91 -2.02
C ARG A 647 16.44 7.27 -1.40
N SER A 648 15.49 7.89 -0.71
CA SER A 648 15.57 9.27 -0.23
C SER A 648 16.17 9.34 1.18
N PRO A 649 17.06 10.31 1.48
CA PRO A 649 17.52 10.56 2.84
C PRO A 649 16.39 11.13 3.70
N THR A 650 16.42 10.84 5.00
CA THR A 650 15.47 11.38 6.00
C THR A 650 16.17 12.33 6.96
N VAL A 651 15.43 13.34 7.44
CA VAL A 651 15.88 14.27 8.47
C VAL A 651 15.51 13.71 9.84
N ALA A 652 16.42 13.79 10.82
CA ALA A 652 16.13 13.39 12.19
C ALA A 652 15.01 14.26 12.79
N SER A 653 14.14 13.67 13.61
CA SER A 653 13.09 14.40 14.32
C SER A 653 13.66 15.58 15.09
N ARG A 654 12.99 16.74 15.00
CA ARG A 654 13.30 17.91 15.85
C ARG A 654 13.36 17.58 17.35
N PHE A 655 12.57 16.62 17.84
CA PHE A 655 12.61 16.22 19.25
C PHE A 655 13.92 15.49 19.59
N LEU A 656 14.37 14.59 18.72
CA LEU A 656 15.66 13.91 18.88
C LEU A 656 16.83 14.89 18.80
N LEU A 657 16.80 15.82 17.85
CA LEU A 657 17.85 16.83 17.69
C LEU A 657 18.01 17.70 18.95
N ARG A 658 16.89 18.05 19.61
CA ARG A 658 16.92 18.82 20.86
C ARG A 658 17.55 18.03 22.02
N LEU A 659 17.24 16.74 22.16
CA LEU A 659 17.90 15.88 23.13
C LEU A 659 19.41 15.82 22.88
N GLN A 660 19.82 15.62 21.62
CA GLN A 660 21.23 15.55 21.25
C GLN A 660 21.97 16.87 21.50
N ALA A 661 21.35 18.01 21.13
CA ALA A 661 21.92 19.33 21.34
C ALA A 661 22.16 19.62 22.83
N MET A 662 21.20 19.31 23.71
CA MET A 662 21.35 19.52 25.15
C MET A 662 22.37 18.57 25.80
N THR A 663 22.38 17.30 25.37
CA THR A 663 23.23 16.25 25.98
C THR A 663 24.65 16.18 25.42
N GLY A 664 24.92 16.80 24.27
CA GLY A 664 26.14 16.58 23.50
C GLY A 664 26.16 15.25 22.72
N GLY A 665 25.02 14.54 22.68
CA GLY A 665 24.86 13.25 22.01
C GLY A 665 24.27 12.18 22.92
N LEU A 666 23.51 11.25 22.32
CA LEU A 666 22.92 10.11 23.03
C LEU A 666 23.78 8.86 22.91
N ALA A 667 23.77 8.01 23.94
CA ALA A 667 24.43 6.72 23.92
C ALA A 667 23.85 5.82 22.82
N ARG A 668 24.71 5.28 21.95
CA ARG A 668 24.30 4.42 20.83
C ARG A 668 24.16 2.96 21.24
N ASP A 669 23.12 2.28 20.77
CA ASP A 669 23.00 0.82 20.88
C ASP A 669 23.75 0.12 19.76
N ARG A 670 25.09 0.18 19.82
CA ARG A 670 25.99 -0.42 18.82
C ARG A 670 25.88 -1.94 18.74
N THR A 671 25.35 -2.58 19.78
CA THR A 671 25.15 -4.04 19.76
C THR A 671 23.94 -4.37 18.92
N LEU A 672 22.81 -3.69 19.12
CA LEU A 672 21.63 -3.86 18.27
C LEU A 672 21.93 -3.53 16.81
N GLU A 673 22.62 -2.42 16.54
CA GLU A 673 23.02 -2.02 15.18
C GLU A 673 23.84 -3.12 14.47
N ARG A 674 24.79 -3.75 15.18
CA ARG A 674 25.60 -4.85 14.63
C ARG A 674 24.81 -6.14 14.45
N LEU A 675 23.94 -6.49 15.40
CA LEU A 675 23.11 -7.70 15.31
C LEU A 675 22.21 -7.67 14.08
N VAL A 676 21.60 -6.52 13.80
CA VAL A 676 20.74 -6.35 12.62
C VAL A 676 21.56 -6.48 11.33
N ALA A 677 22.71 -5.81 11.25
CA ALA A 677 23.59 -5.91 10.09
C ALA A 677 24.09 -7.35 9.86
N ALA A 678 24.35 -8.10 10.93
CA ALA A 678 24.80 -9.49 10.86
C ALA A 678 23.69 -10.46 10.47
N LEU A 679 22.42 -10.15 10.77
CA LEU A 679 21.28 -11.04 10.46
C LEU A 679 21.06 -11.18 8.95
N ASP A 680 21.30 -10.10 8.21
CA ASP A 680 21.11 -10.03 6.75
C ASP A 680 22.44 -10.07 5.98
N ASP A 681 23.56 -10.39 6.62
CA ASP A 681 24.86 -10.55 5.96
C ASP A 681 24.89 -11.88 5.19
N PRO A 682 24.88 -11.88 3.84
CA PRO A 682 24.95 -13.11 3.05
C PRO A 682 26.35 -13.73 3.07
N GLY A 683 27.34 -13.06 3.69
CA GLY A 683 28.75 -13.39 3.60
C GLY A 683 29.36 -12.95 2.27
N PRO A 684 30.62 -13.34 1.99
CA PRO A 684 31.27 -13.02 0.73
C PRO A 684 30.50 -13.68 -0.44
N PRO A 685 30.20 -12.93 -1.52
CA PRO A 685 29.50 -13.47 -2.66
C PRO A 685 30.30 -14.63 -3.27
N LYS A 686 29.63 -15.73 -3.57
CA LYS A 686 30.21 -16.90 -4.24
C LYS A 686 29.73 -16.91 -5.71
N PRO A 687 30.53 -16.42 -6.67
CA PRO A 687 30.14 -16.40 -8.07
C PRO A 687 29.91 -17.82 -8.57
N VAL A 688 28.88 -18.00 -9.40
CA VAL A 688 28.68 -19.27 -10.10
C VAL A 688 29.48 -19.34 -11.38
N THR A 689 29.91 -20.54 -11.73
CA THR A 689 30.53 -20.80 -13.04
C THR A 689 29.50 -20.72 -14.15
N ARG A 690 29.95 -20.30 -15.34
CA ARG A 690 29.14 -20.26 -16.56
C ARG A 690 28.45 -21.62 -16.80
N PRO A 691 27.11 -21.66 -16.96
CA PRO A 691 26.38 -22.91 -17.16
C PRO A 691 26.80 -23.66 -18.44
N MET A 692 26.98 -24.97 -18.30
CA MET A 692 27.38 -25.88 -19.38
C MET A 692 26.71 -27.27 -19.23
N PRO A 693 25.36 -27.36 -19.23
CA PRO A 693 24.65 -28.63 -19.12
C PRO A 693 25.02 -29.61 -20.23
N ALA A 694 25.20 -30.88 -19.88
CA ALA A 694 25.51 -31.97 -20.81
C ALA A 694 24.48 -33.11 -20.62
N PRO A 695 23.25 -32.97 -21.15
CA PRO A 695 22.26 -34.03 -21.05
C PRO A 695 22.74 -35.29 -21.78
N PRO A 696 22.36 -36.49 -21.29
CA PRO A 696 22.72 -37.74 -21.95
C PRO A 696 22.15 -37.80 -23.38
N PRO A 697 22.78 -38.57 -24.30
CA PRO A 697 22.37 -38.64 -25.70
C PRO A 697 20.88 -38.91 -25.91
N GLU A 698 20.27 -39.77 -25.08
CA GLU A 698 18.85 -40.14 -25.11
C GLU A 698 17.88 -38.96 -24.93
N GLN A 699 18.34 -37.86 -24.31
CA GLN A 699 17.53 -36.66 -24.09
C GLN A 699 17.74 -35.60 -25.18
N ARG A 700 18.67 -35.83 -26.11
CA ARG A 700 18.99 -34.90 -27.19
C ARG A 700 18.03 -35.12 -28.35
N PRO A 701 17.55 -34.04 -29.01
CA PRO A 701 16.56 -34.18 -30.05
C PRO A 701 17.19 -34.74 -31.34
N GLU A 702 16.59 -35.79 -31.88
CA GLU A 702 16.95 -36.38 -33.19
C GLU A 702 16.46 -35.54 -34.38
N ARG A 703 15.58 -34.56 -34.10
CA ARG A 703 14.99 -33.65 -35.08
C ARG A 703 15.15 -32.20 -34.64
N ILE A 704 15.53 -31.31 -35.55
CA ILE A 704 15.75 -29.89 -35.26
C ILE A 704 15.11 -29.00 -36.33
N SER A 705 14.45 -27.91 -35.91
CA SER A 705 13.89 -26.95 -36.85
C SER A 705 15.00 -26.07 -37.46
N VAL A 706 14.85 -25.67 -38.71
CA VAL A 706 15.80 -24.76 -39.40
C VAL A 706 16.09 -23.48 -38.60
N THR A 707 15.10 -22.95 -37.90
CA THR A 707 15.22 -21.75 -37.04
C THR A 707 15.92 -22.01 -35.70
N ALA A 708 15.88 -23.25 -35.20
CA ALA A 708 16.52 -23.61 -33.94
C ALA A 708 18.04 -23.85 -34.09
N VAL A 709 18.51 -24.13 -35.32
CA VAL A 709 19.94 -24.28 -35.61
C VAL A 709 20.72 -22.99 -35.34
N ASP A 710 20.18 -21.85 -35.75
CA ASP A 710 20.81 -20.54 -35.50
C ASP A 710 20.96 -20.30 -33.99
N ARG A 711 19.94 -20.66 -33.21
CA ARG A 711 19.97 -20.61 -31.74
C ARG A 711 20.99 -21.57 -31.15
N LEU A 712 21.08 -22.80 -31.66
CA LEU A 712 22.07 -23.78 -31.21
C LEU A 712 23.51 -23.28 -31.43
N ASN A 713 23.80 -22.65 -32.57
CA ASN A 713 25.13 -22.11 -32.87
C ASN A 713 25.47 -20.89 -32.02
N ALA A 714 24.50 -19.99 -31.80
CA ALA A 714 24.73 -18.76 -31.05
C ALA A 714 24.74 -18.97 -29.53
N ASP A 715 23.75 -19.69 -29.01
CA ASP A 715 23.54 -19.93 -27.58
C ASP A 715 23.00 -21.36 -27.35
N PRO A 716 23.91 -22.37 -27.28
CA PRO A 716 23.54 -23.75 -27.01
C PRO A 716 22.67 -23.92 -25.76
N PHE A 717 22.87 -23.12 -24.71
CA PHE A 717 22.04 -23.19 -23.51
C PHE A 717 20.60 -22.76 -23.77
N ALA A 718 20.38 -21.70 -24.56
CA ALA A 718 19.04 -21.28 -24.94
C ALA A 718 18.33 -22.37 -25.77
N PHE A 719 19.07 -23.08 -26.63
CA PHE A 719 18.55 -24.26 -27.32
C PHE A 719 18.21 -25.37 -26.33
N TYR A 720 19.09 -25.70 -25.37
CA TYR A 720 18.82 -26.68 -24.33
C TYR A 720 17.55 -26.34 -23.52
N ALA A 721 17.42 -25.10 -23.05
CA ALA A 721 16.27 -24.66 -22.27
C ALA A 721 14.96 -24.75 -23.08
N GLN A 722 14.99 -24.40 -24.37
CA GLN A 722 13.81 -24.42 -25.22
C GLN A 722 13.44 -25.81 -25.75
N ALA A 723 14.40 -26.54 -26.30
CA ALA A 723 14.16 -27.77 -27.06
C ALA A 723 14.22 -29.01 -26.17
N ILE A 724 15.09 -29.03 -25.16
CA ILE A 724 15.30 -30.19 -24.28
C ILE A 724 14.44 -30.05 -23.02
N LEU A 725 14.56 -28.93 -22.28
CA LEU A 725 13.72 -28.67 -21.10
C LEU A 725 12.29 -28.21 -21.44
N LYS A 726 12.03 -27.84 -22.69
CA LYS A 726 10.71 -27.40 -23.17
C LYS A 726 10.16 -26.18 -22.45
N LEU A 727 11.04 -25.31 -21.96
CA LEU A 727 10.67 -24.07 -21.27
C LEU A 727 10.30 -22.99 -22.29
N ARG A 728 9.10 -22.42 -22.15
CA ARG A 728 8.61 -21.32 -22.97
C ARG A 728 8.43 -20.08 -22.11
N LYS A 729 8.89 -18.94 -22.61
CA LYS A 729 8.55 -17.64 -22.04
C LYS A 729 7.06 -17.42 -22.22
N LEU A 730 6.38 -17.09 -21.14
CA LEU A 730 4.97 -16.72 -21.17
C LEU A 730 4.86 -15.24 -21.54
N ASP A 731 3.94 -14.91 -22.44
CA ASP A 731 3.60 -13.52 -22.71
C ASP A 731 3.05 -12.85 -21.43
N PRO A 732 3.28 -11.55 -21.24
CA PRO A 732 2.58 -10.80 -20.20
C PRO A 732 1.06 -10.87 -20.40
N VAL A 733 0.31 -10.72 -19.30
CA VAL A 733 -1.13 -10.50 -19.37
C VAL A 733 -1.36 -9.09 -19.88
N ASP A 734 -2.32 -8.92 -20.78
CA ASP A 734 -2.63 -7.61 -21.40
C ASP A 734 -1.45 -7.04 -22.19
N ALA A 735 -0.71 -7.90 -22.90
CA ALA A 735 0.44 -7.51 -23.71
C ALA A 735 -0.01 -6.86 -25.02
N ASP A 736 0.70 -5.81 -25.44
CA ASP A 736 0.55 -5.27 -26.79
C ASP A 736 0.84 -6.33 -27.86
N HIS A 737 0.24 -6.15 -29.04
CA HIS A 737 0.55 -6.97 -30.21
C HIS A 737 2.04 -6.91 -30.56
N THR A 738 2.72 -8.04 -30.44
CA THR A 738 4.17 -8.15 -30.62
C THR A 738 4.58 -8.09 -32.09
N ALA A 739 5.87 -7.85 -32.35
CA ALA A 739 6.42 -7.96 -33.70
C ALA A 739 6.25 -9.37 -34.30
N ALA A 740 6.27 -10.41 -33.45
CA ALA A 740 6.04 -11.79 -33.86
C ALA A 740 4.59 -11.99 -34.35
N TRP A 741 3.61 -11.44 -33.62
CA TRP A 741 2.21 -11.44 -34.06
C TRP A 741 2.02 -10.72 -35.40
N LYS A 742 2.63 -9.52 -35.56
CA LYS A 742 2.60 -8.80 -36.85
C LYS A 742 3.20 -9.64 -37.98
N GLY A 743 4.28 -10.36 -37.69
CA GLY A 743 4.89 -11.35 -38.58
C GLY A 743 3.90 -12.39 -39.06
N SER A 744 3.32 -13.14 -38.12
CA SER A 744 2.39 -14.23 -38.42
C SER A 744 1.12 -13.74 -39.14
N ALA A 745 0.59 -12.57 -38.77
CA ALA A 745 -0.58 -12.00 -39.42
C ALA A 745 -0.31 -11.65 -40.90
N VAL A 746 0.87 -11.10 -41.20
CA VAL A 746 1.28 -10.79 -42.58
C VAL A 746 1.60 -12.05 -43.38
N HIS A 747 2.25 -13.04 -42.77
CA HIS A 747 2.46 -14.35 -43.40
C HIS A 747 1.15 -15.01 -43.80
N LYS A 748 0.11 -14.92 -42.95
CA LYS A 748 -1.22 -15.44 -43.30
C LYS A 748 -1.83 -14.75 -44.52
N VAL A 749 -1.58 -13.45 -44.70
CA VAL A 749 -1.99 -12.72 -45.90
C VAL A 749 -1.28 -13.27 -47.14
N PHE A 750 0.02 -13.55 -47.07
CA PHE A 750 0.76 -14.13 -48.20
C PHE A 750 0.36 -15.56 -48.52
N GLU A 751 0.09 -16.38 -47.51
CA GLU A 751 -0.40 -17.75 -47.69
C GLU A 751 -1.72 -17.75 -48.47
N LEU A 752 -2.69 -16.93 -48.04
CA LEU A 752 -3.99 -16.81 -48.70
C LEU A 752 -3.87 -16.20 -50.10
N TRP A 753 -2.97 -15.24 -50.28
CA TRP A 753 -2.70 -14.65 -51.59
C TRP A 753 -2.18 -15.67 -52.60
N LEU A 754 -1.36 -16.63 -52.18
CA LEU A 754 -0.97 -17.70 -53.09
C LEU A 754 -2.08 -18.73 -53.28
N SER A 755 -2.68 -19.23 -52.21
CA SER A 755 -3.58 -20.39 -52.27
C SER A 755 -4.93 -20.10 -52.92
N GLU A 756 -5.42 -18.86 -52.81
CA GLU A 756 -6.74 -18.46 -53.31
C GLU A 756 -6.68 -17.57 -54.56
N ASP A 757 -5.62 -16.77 -54.71
CA ASP A 757 -5.53 -15.77 -55.79
C ASP A 757 -4.47 -16.08 -56.85
N ASP A 758 -3.79 -17.23 -56.74
CA ASP A 758 -2.61 -17.57 -57.55
C ASP A 758 -1.63 -16.39 -57.63
N CYS A 759 -1.33 -15.79 -56.48
CA CYS A 759 -0.46 -14.61 -56.35
C CYS A 759 -0.76 -13.46 -57.33
N ALA A 760 -2.02 -13.23 -57.72
CA ALA A 760 -2.38 -12.11 -58.58
C ALA A 760 -1.99 -10.77 -57.92
N PRO A 761 -1.08 -9.94 -58.50
CA PRO A 761 -0.56 -8.74 -57.85
C PRO A 761 -1.64 -7.75 -57.40
N ALA A 762 -2.73 -7.63 -58.16
CA ALA A 762 -3.84 -6.73 -57.86
C ALA A 762 -4.65 -7.11 -56.60
N LEU A 763 -4.56 -8.35 -56.12
CA LEU A 763 -5.37 -8.87 -55.00
C LEU A 763 -4.64 -8.81 -53.64
N LEU A 764 -3.33 -8.59 -53.62
CA LEU A 764 -2.55 -8.59 -52.37
C LEU A 764 -2.89 -7.41 -51.45
N ARG A 765 -2.99 -6.20 -52.01
CA ARG A 765 -3.31 -4.98 -51.23
C ARG A 765 -4.70 -5.06 -50.58
N PRO A 766 -5.79 -5.43 -51.28
CA PRO A 766 -7.10 -5.65 -50.65
C PRO A 766 -7.09 -6.61 -49.46
N ARG A 767 -6.26 -7.67 -49.48
CA ARG A 767 -6.12 -8.61 -48.35
C ARG A 767 -5.42 -7.98 -47.15
N ALA A 768 -4.35 -7.22 -47.39
CA ALA A 768 -3.66 -6.50 -46.33
C ALA A 768 -4.57 -5.44 -45.67
N GLU A 769 -5.40 -4.76 -46.46
CA GLU A 769 -6.41 -3.83 -45.95
C GLU A 769 -7.51 -4.54 -45.14
N ALA A 770 -7.92 -5.75 -45.55
CA ALA A 770 -8.86 -6.56 -44.78
C ALA A 770 -8.30 -6.98 -43.41
N LEU A 771 -7.03 -7.39 -43.34
CA LEU A 771 -6.34 -7.66 -42.07
C LEU A 771 -6.35 -6.43 -41.16
N LEU A 772 -6.04 -5.25 -41.71
CA LEU A 772 -5.99 -4.00 -40.94
C LEU A 772 -7.37 -3.55 -40.43
N ARG A 773 -8.47 -3.96 -41.09
CA ARG A 773 -9.84 -3.68 -40.62
C ARG A 773 -10.30 -4.58 -39.45
N GLY A 774 -9.53 -5.61 -39.10
CA GLY A 774 -9.86 -6.52 -38.00
C GLY A 774 -10.00 -5.81 -36.64
N ASP A 775 -11.06 -6.16 -35.90
CA ASP A 775 -11.38 -5.61 -34.57
C ASP A 775 -10.37 -6.00 -33.48
N ASP A 776 -9.49 -6.96 -33.79
CA ASP A 776 -8.41 -7.41 -32.92
C ASP A 776 -7.25 -6.42 -32.86
N ILE A 777 -7.12 -5.48 -33.80
CA ILE A 777 -6.03 -4.49 -33.84
C ILE A 777 -6.46 -3.17 -33.18
N HIS A 778 -5.76 -2.79 -32.10
CA HIS A 778 -5.99 -1.53 -31.41
C HIS A 778 -5.90 -0.32 -32.39
N PRO A 779 -6.83 0.66 -32.34
CA PRO A 779 -6.89 1.77 -33.31
C PRO A 779 -5.57 2.54 -33.49
N MET A 780 -4.86 2.81 -32.40
CA MET A 780 -3.57 3.52 -32.46
C MET A 780 -2.47 2.68 -33.12
N LEU A 781 -2.43 1.37 -32.86
CA LEU A 781 -1.49 0.47 -33.50
C LEU A 781 -1.77 0.37 -35.00
N ARG A 782 -3.05 0.27 -35.37
CA ARG A 782 -3.52 0.28 -36.76
C ARG A 782 -3.05 1.53 -37.49
N ALA A 783 -3.25 2.71 -36.91
CA ALA A 783 -2.84 3.98 -37.51
C ALA A 783 -1.32 4.08 -37.75
N LEU A 784 -0.50 3.54 -36.85
CA LEU A 784 0.97 3.56 -36.98
C LEU A 784 1.51 2.47 -37.91
N TRP A 785 0.86 1.31 -37.97
CA TRP A 785 1.32 0.15 -38.72
C TRP A 785 0.82 0.13 -40.16
N ALA A 786 -0.43 0.55 -40.41
CA ALA A 786 -1.09 0.46 -41.71
C ALA A 786 -0.31 1.11 -42.86
N PRO A 787 0.18 2.37 -42.76
CA PRO A 787 0.88 3.00 -43.89
C PRO A 787 2.15 2.23 -44.29
N ARG A 788 2.90 1.76 -43.28
CA ARG A 788 4.16 1.03 -43.48
C ARG A 788 3.94 -0.35 -44.08
N LEU A 789 2.88 -1.04 -43.63
CA LEU A 789 2.52 -2.35 -44.15
C LEU A 789 2.06 -2.23 -45.61
N LEU A 790 1.16 -1.30 -45.93
CA LEU A 790 0.62 -1.15 -47.27
C LEU A 790 1.70 -0.78 -48.29
N GLU A 791 2.63 0.11 -47.95
CA GLU A 791 3.75 0.46 -48.84
C GLU A 791 4.68 -0.76 -49.10
N ALA A 792 4.95 -1.57 -48.07
CA ALA A 792 5.73 -2.79 -48.25
C ALA A 792 4.99 -3.86 -49.09
N ILE A 793 3.66 -3.92 -48.95
CA ILE A 793 2.81 -4.83 -49.72
C ILE A 793 2.79 -4.44 -51.20
N ASP A 794 2.67 -3.14 -51.51
CA ASP A 794 2.73 -2.63 -52.88
C ASP A 794 4.07 -3.02 -53.54
N TRP A 795 5.19 -2.91 -52.82
CA TRP A 795 6.51 -3.33 -53.31
C TRP A 795 6.59 -4.84 -53.64
N ILE A 796 5.97 -5.71 -52.82
CA ILE A 796 5.92 -7.15 -53.06
C ILE A 796 5.08 -7.46 -54.32
N ALA A 797 3.95 -6.79 -54.48
CA ALA A 797 3.07 -6.97 -55.64
C ALA A 797 3.77 -6.56 -56.96
N GLU A 798 4.46 -5.40 -56.97
CA GLU A 798 5.24 -4.94 -58.12
C GLU A 798 6.40 -5.90 -58.46
N ARG A 799 7.08 -6.41 -57.43
CA ARG A 799 8.15 -7.40 -57.60
C ARG A 799 7.64 -8.69 -58.22
N ASP A 800 6.52 -9.20 -57.72
CA ASP A 800 5.91 -10.42 -58.25
C ASP A 800 5.48 -10.27 -59.70
N ALA A 801 4.88 -9.12 -60.06
CA ALA A 801 4.53 -8.81 -61.44
C ALA A 801 5.77 -8.83 -62.37
N THR A 802 6.89 -8.27 -61.91
CA THR A 802 8.16 -8.28 -62.65
C THR A 802 8.72 -9.70 -62.80
N ASN A 803 8.69 -10.49 -61.73
CA ASN A 803 9.16 -11.88 -61.73
C ASN A 803 8.35 -12.75 -62.69
N ARG A 804 7.02 -12.61 -62.70
CA ARG A 804 6.13 -13.31 -63.63
C ARG A 804 6.42 -12.97 -65.08
N ALA A 805 6.64 -11.68 -65.39
CA ALA A 805 7.02 -11.25 -66.73
C ALA A 805 8.35 -11.87 -67.20
N ALA A 806 9.24 -12.22 -66.28
CA ALA A 806 10.50 -12.91 -66.55
C ALA A 806 10.38 -14.46 -66.58
N GLY A 807 9.18 -15.02 -66.48
CA GLY A 807 8.93 -16.47 -66.54
C GLY A 807 9.08 -17.20 -65.20
N ARG A 808 9.20 -16.49 -64.08
CA ARG A 808 9.20 -17.08 -62.73
C ARG A 808 7.77 -17.30 -62.22
N LEU A 809 7.46 -18.52 -61.81
CA LEU A 809 6.11 -18.94 -61.41
C LEU A 809 6.08 -19.38 -59.93
N PRO A 810 5.19 -18.83 -59.09
CA PRO A 810 4.99 -19.33 -57.73
C PRO A 810 4.44 -20.76 -57.75
N LEU A 811 5.01 -21.66 -56.93
CA LEU A 811 4.54 -23.05 -56.84
C LEU A 811 3.75 -23.32 -55.57
N LYS A 812 4.34 -23.02 -54.40
CA LYS A 812 3.74 -23.27 -53.09
C LYS A 812 4.19 -22.23 -52.07
N ALA A 813 3.36 -22.02 -51.05
CA ALA A 813 3.61 -21.17 -49.89
C ALA A 813 3.33 -21.97 -48.62
N GLU A 814 3.98 -21.58 -47.54
CA GLU A 814 3.86 -22.22 -46.22
C GLU A 814 4.06 -23.75 -46.30
N VAL A 815 4.99 -24.22 -47.14
CA VAL A 815 5.19 -25.65 -47.38
C VAL A 815 6.16 -26.23 -46.35
N ASP A 816 5.67 -27.22 -45.60
CA ASP A 816 6.48 -27.98 -44.67
C ASP A 816 7.36 -28.99 -45.44
N GLY A 817 8.62 -29.10 -45.05
CA GLY A 817 9.55 -30.08 -45.60
C GLY A 817 10.51 -30.59 -44.53
N GLU A 818 11.07 -31.76 -44.80
CA GLU A 818 12.09 -32.37 -43.94
C GLU A 818 13.09 -33.20 -44.75
N ALA A 819 14.32 -33.26 -44.26
CA ALA A 819 15.37 -34.10 -44.82
C ALA A 819 16.34 -34.54 -43.72
N VAL A 820 16.96 -35.70 -43.91
CA VAL A 820 18.07 -36.14 -43.04
C VAL A 820 19.35 -35.47 -43.53
N VAL A 821 19.94 -34.62 -42.69
CA VAL A 821 21.19 -33.92 -42.98
C VAL A 821 22.18 -34.28 -41.88
N ALA A 822 23.36 -34.76 -42.24
CA ALA A 822 24.42 -35.13 -41.28
C ALA A 822 23.95 -36.02 -40.11
N GLY A 823 23.02 -36.95 -40.37
CA GLY A 823 22.50 -37.89 -39.36
C GLY A 823 21.41 -37.34 -38.44
N VAL A 824 20.93 -36.11 -38.67
CA VAL A 824 19.85 -35.46 -37.91
C VAL A 824 18.73 -35.04 -38.86
N THR A 825 17.47 -35.24 -38.49
CA THR A 825 16.35 -34.78 -39.31
C THR A 825 16.17 -33.27 -39.14
N VAL A 826 16.44 -32.51 -40.19
CA VAL A 826 16.17 -31.08 -40.25
C VAL A 826 14.80 -30.89 -40.86
N TYR A 827 13.95 -30.12 -40.19
CA TYR A 827 12.62 -29.79 -40.68
C TYR A 827 12.38 -28.29 -40.66
N GLY A 828 11.55 -27.80 -41.55
CA GLY A 828 11.28 -26.39 -41.66
C GLY A 828 10.11 -26.11 -42.59
N ARG A 829 9.65 -24.88 -42.53
CA ARG A 829 8.65 -24.35 -43.44
C ARG A 829 9.31 -23.33 -44.36
N ALA A 830 9.09 -23.48 -45.65
CA ALA A 830 9.43 -22.45 -46.62
C ALA A 830 8.21 -21.54 -46.81
N ASP A 831 8.38 -20.23 -46.59
CA ASP A 831 7.29 -19.26 -46.74
C ASP A 831 6.76 -19.27 -48.18
N ARG A 832 7.66 -19.35 -49.17
CA ARG A 832 7.31 -19.48 -50.59
C ARG A 832 8.41 -20.15 -51.41
N ILE A 833 8.01 -20.98 -52.37
CA ILE A 833 8.89 -21.61 -53.37
C ILE A 833 8.37 -21.29 -54.77
N ASP A 834 9.26 -20.77 -55.62
CA ASP A 834 8.99 -20.44 -57.02
C ASP A 834 9.80 -21.34 -57.97
N ARG A 835 9.28 -21.56 -59.17
CA ARG A 835 10.00 -22.15 -60.29
C ARG A 835 10.55 -21.04 -61.18
N LEU A 836 11.85 -21.08 -61.46
CA LEU A 836 12.49 -20.18 -62.40
C LEU A 836 12.25 -20.64 -63.85
N ALA A 837 12.54 -19.76 -64.82
CA ALA A 837 12.32 -20.03 -66.24
C ALA A 837 13.16 -21.23 -66.76
N ASP A 838 14.29 -21.53 -66.12
CA ASP A 838 15.17 -22.66 -66.43
C ASP A 838 14.76 -23.98 -65.71
N GLY A 839 13.71 -23.95 -64.89
CA GLY A 839 13.19 -25.10 -64.16
C GLY A 839 13.78 -25.32 -62.77
N THR A 840 14.79 -24.54 -62.35
CA THR A 840 15.34 -24.54 -60.99
C THR A 840 14.37 -23.87 -60.00
N LEU A 841 14.65 -24.00 -58.70
CA LEU A 841 13.79 -23.49 -57.63
C LEU A 841 14.39 -22.26 -56.95
N ALA A 842 13.54 -21.29 -56.64
CA ALA A 842 13.85 -20.18 -55.75
C ALA A 842 13.12 -20.33 -54.41
N ILE A 843 13.85 -20.26 -53.30
CA ILE A 843 13.28 -20.33 -51.94
C ILE A 843 13.26 -18.92 -51.34
N ILE A 844 12.07 -18.49 -50.95
CA ILE A 844 11.81 -17.13 -50.44
C ILE A 844 11.37 -17.21 -48.98
N ASP A 845 11.92 -16.32 -48.17
CA ASP A 845 11.51 -16.08 -46.78
C ASP A 845 11.11 -14.62 -46.60
N TYR A 846 9.89 -14.38 -46.11
CA TYR A 846 9.35 -13.05 -45.87
C TYR A 846 9.72 -12.58 -44.46
N LYS A 847 10.36 -11.41 -44.36
CA LYS A 847 10.72 -10.80 -43.06
C LYS A 847 9.94 -9.51 -42.82
N THR A 848 9.13 -9.45 -41.76
CA THR A 848 8.49 -8.19 -41.35
C THR A 848 9.47 -7.17 -40.74
N GLY A 849 10.64 -7.62 -40.30
CA GLY A 849 11.77 -6.81 -39.86
C GLY A 849 12.94 -6.84 -40.84
N ALA A 850 14.09 -6.31 -40.42
CA ALA A 850 15.31 -6.33 -41.24
C ALA A 850 15.77 -7.79 -41.49
N PRO A 851 16.28 -8.11 -42.69
CA PRO A 851 16.86 -9.42 -42.95
C PRO A 851 18.18 -9.60 -42.17
N PRO A 852 18.68 -10.84 -42.00
CA PRO A 852 19.99 -11.09 -41.41
C PRO A 852 21.09 -10.28 -42.11
N THR A 853 22.13 -9.89 -41.36
CA THR A 853 23.29 -9.22 -41.99
C THR A 853 24.10 -10.22 -42.81
N GLN A 854 24.73 -9.75 -43.90
CA GLN A 854 25.61 -10.60 -44.72
C GLN A 854 26.71 -11.26 -43.89
N LYS A 855 27.25 -10.53 -42.90
CA LYS A 855 28.25 -11.06 -41.96
C LYS A 855 27.72 -12.26 -41.17
N ALA A 856 26.50 -12.20 -40.65
CA ALA A 856 25.90 -13.30 -39.91
C ALA A 856 25.64 -14.54 -40.79
N VAL A 857 25.31 -14.34 -42.07
CA VAL A 857 25.18 -15.42 -43.05
C VAL A 857 26.53 -16.07 -43.31
N ASN A 858 27.56 -15.29 -43.67
CA ASN A 858 28.90 -15.79 -43.98
C ASN A 858 29.57 -16.50 -42.78
N GLU A 859 29.27 -16.08 -41.55
CA GLU A 859 29.78 -16.71 -40.33
C GLU A 859 28.96 -17.94 -39.88
N GLY A 860 27.83 -18.24 -40.52
CA GLY A 860 27.01 -19.43 -40.23
C GLY A 860 26.05 -19.27 -39.04
N PHE A 861 25.65 -18.04 -38.71
CA PHE A 861 24.67 -17.72 -37.67
C PHE A 861 23.27 -17.40 -38.21
N ALA A 862 23.08 -17.46 -39.53
CA ALA A 862 21.80 -17.34 -40.21
C ALA A 862 21.70 -18.40 -41.33
N LEU A 863 21.39 -19.64 -40.96
CA LEU A 863 21.40 -20.81 -41.84
C LEU A 863 20.01 -21.18 -42.39
N GLN A 864 18.95 -20.50 -41.95
CA GLN A 864 17.57 -20.86 -42.26
C GLN A 864 17.30 -21.15 -43.75
N LEU A 865 17.66 -20.22 -44.66
CA LEU A 865 17.44 -20.41 -46.11
C LEU A 865 18.32 -21.51 -46.70
N GLY A 866 19.58 -21.62 -46.26
CA GLY A 866 20.48 -22.68 -46.72
C GLY A 866 19.99 -24.07 -46.30
N LEU A 867 19.45 -24.21 -45.09
CA LEU A 867 18.87 -25.47 -44.62
C LEU A 867 17.56 -25.83 -45.35
N LEU A 868 16.70 -24.85 -45.64
CA LEU A 868 15.53 -25.06 -46.51
C LEU A 868 15.96 -25.48 -47.93
N GLY A 869 17.05 -24.91 -48.43
CA GLY A 869 17.69 -25.33 -49.68
C GLY A 869 18.18 -26.78 -49.66
N LEU A 870 18.82 -27.22 -48.58
CA LEU A 870 19.21 -28.62 -48.43
C LEU A 870 18.01 -29.57 -48.38
N ILE A 871 16.91 -29.17 -47.73
CA ILE A 871 15.65 -29.93 -47.76
C ILE A 871 15.11 -30.02 -49.18
N GLY A 872 15.12 -28.91 -49.94
CA GLY A 872 14.69 -28.89 -51.33
C GLY A 872 15.55 -29.75 -52.24
N ARG A 873 16.89 -29.69 -52.11
CA ARG A 873 17.85 -30.51 -52.86
C ARG A 873 17.68 -32.01 -52.59
N ALA A 874 17.27 -32.37 -51.37
CA ALA A 874 16.95 -33.75 -50.99
C ALA A 874 15.53 -34.19 -51.44
N GLY A 875 14.75 -33.35 -52.10
CA GLY A 875 13.37 -33.65 -52.49
C GLY A 875 12.38 -33.69 -51.32
N GLY A 876 12.71 -33.03 -50.20
CA GLY A 876 11.93 -33.09 -48.95
C GLY A 876 10.64 -32.27 -48.95
N PHE A 877 10.35 -31.51 -50.01
CA PHE A 877 9.08 -30.77 -50.16
C PHE A 877 8.09 -31.54 -51.05
N PRO A 878 6.93 -31.97 -50.52
CA PRO A 878 5.98 -32.77 -51.28
C PRO A 878 5.46 -32.07 -52.54
N GLY A 879 5.57 -32.72 -53.70
CA GLY A 879 5.02 -32.24 -54.96
C GLY A 879 5.78 -31.08 -55.61
N ILE A 880 7.03 -30.85 -55.21
CA ILE A 880 7.92 -29.85 -55.81
C ILE A 880 9.15 -30.58 -56.38
N ASN A 881 9.41 -30.39 -57.69
CA ASN A 881 10.56 -30.97 -58.39
C ASN A 881 11.41 -29.85 -58.99
N GLY A 882 12.72 -29.90 -58.76
CA GLY A 882 13.74 -28.95 -59.26
C GLY A 882 14.88 -28.80 -58.24
N ASP A 883 16.06 -28.36 -58.68
CA ASP A 883 17.18 -28.09 -57.77
C ASP A 883 17.10 -26.65 -57.22
N PRO A 884 17.26 -26.40 -55.90
CA PRO A 884 17.29 -25.06 -55.35
C PRO A 884 18.56 -24.30 -55.74
N ASP A 885 18.40 -23.20 -56.47
CA ASP A 885 19.51 -22.37 -56.97
C ASP A 885 19.49 -20.95 -56.37
N THR A 886 18.30 -20.36 -56.25
CA THR A 886 18.16 -18.96 -55.81
C THR A 886 17.55 -18.86 -54.40
N PHE A 887 18.15 -18.03 -53.53
CA PHE A 887 17.70 -17.83 -52.15
C PHE A 887 17.40 -16.34 -51.89
N GLU A 888 16.23 -16.02 -51.33
CA GLU A 888 15.81 -14.63 -51.20
C GLU A 888 15.12 -14.32 -49.86
N TYR A 889 15.59 -13.27 -49.19
CA TYR A 889 14.85 -12.60 -48.12
C TYR A 889 14.08 -11.41 -48.68
N TRP A 890 12.75 -11.45 -48.56
CA TRP A 890 11.87 -10.34 -48.91
C TRP A 890 11.45 -9.62 -47.64
N SER A 891 12.11 -8.50 -47.35
CA SER A 891 11.90 -7.74 -46.11
C SER A 891 10.94 -6.58 -46.30
N LEU A 892 9.98 -6.46 -45.39
CA LEU A 892 9.04 -5.35 -45.29
C LEU A 892 9.62 -4.17 -44.48
N ALA A 893 10.87 -4.24 -44.04
CA ALA A 893 11.49 -3.15 -43.28
C ALA A 893 11.75 -1.91 -44.14
N ARG A 894 11.93 -0.77 -43.48
CA ARG A 894 12.33 0.47 -44.14
C ARG A 894 13.69 0.30 -44.81
N HIS A 895 13.77 0.65 -46.09
CA HIS A 895 15.00 0.68 -46.86
C HIS A 895 15.12 2.02 -47.60
N LYS A 896 16.14 2.81 -47.23
CA LYS A 896 16.27 4.21 -47.68
C LYS A 896 15.02 5.03 -47.32
N LYS A 897 14.32 5.60 -48.32
CA LYS A 897 13.11 6.42 -48.16
C LYS A 897 11.80 5.66 -48.36
N THR A 898 11.85 4.37 -48.71
CA THR A 898 10.67 3.53 -48.97
C THR A 898 10.67 2.28 -48.09
N PHE A 899 9.60 1.48 -48.15
CA PHE A 899 9.52 0.15 -47.55
C PHE A 899 9.70 -0.95 -48.60
N GLY A 900 10.27 -2.09 -48.19
CA GLY A 900 10.56 -3.21 -49.10
C GLY A 900 12.04 -3.32 -49.46
N LYS A 901 12.62 -4.52 -49.29
CA LYS A 901 13.99 -4.84 -49.70
C LYS A 901 14.14 -6.32 -50.01
N LEU A 902 14.74 -6.62 -51.16
CA LEU A 902 15.25 -7.95 -51.49
C LEU A 902 16.71 -8.08 -51.05
N MET A 903 17.06 -9.17 -50.37
CA MET A 903 18.43 -9.55 -50.07
C MET A 903 18.67 -11.02 -50.45
N CYS A 904 19.69 -11.26 -51.28
CA CYS A 904 20.20 -12.59 -51.59
C CYS A 904 21.33 -12.94 -50.61
N PRO A 905 21.23 -14.03 -49.81
CA PRO A 905 22.26 -14.42 -48.84
C PRO A 905 23.52 -14.99 -49.49
N ASP A 906 23.40 -15.50 -50.71
CA ASP A 906 24.40 -16.14 -51.56
C ASP A 906 25.14 -15.17 -52.50
N LYS A 907 24.83 -13.87 -52.48
CA LYS A 907 25.38 -12.86 -53.42
C LYS A 907 26.92 -12.78 -53.49
N ASP A 908 27.62 -13.19 -52.43
CA ASP A 908 29.08 -13.12 -52.29
C ASP A 908 29.71 -14.52 -52.44
N MET A 909 28.94 -15.52 -52.86
CA MET A 909 29.32 -16.94 -52.95
C MET A 909 29.20 -17.44 -54.39
N GLN A 910 30.00 -18.45 -54.75
CA GLN A 910 29.88 -19.13 -56.04
C GLN A 910 28.62 -20.01 -56.11
N PRO A 911 28.10 -20.34 -57.30
CA PRO A 911 26.99 -21.28 -57.45
C PRO A 911 27.25 -22.60 -56.71
N GLY A 912 26.28 -23.05 -55.91
CA GLY A 912 26.39 -24.25 -55.07
C GLY A 912 27.14 -24.08 -53.73
N GLU A 913 28.02 -23.08 -53.60
CA GLU A 913 28.83 -22.84 -52.39
C GLU A 913 27.96 -22.54 -51.15
N PHE A 914 26.82 -21.87 -51.34
CA PHE A 914 25.91 -21.52 -50.24
C PHE A 914 25.31 -22.75 -49.53
N LEU A 915 24.91 -23.77 -50.29
CA LEU A 915 24.36 -25.01 -49.73
C LEU A 915 25.45 -25.85 -49.05
N ASP A 916 26.64 -25.92 -49.65
CA ASP A 916 27.79 -26.62 -49.06
C ASP A 916 28.24 -25.95 -47.75
N HIS A 917 28.23 -24.61 -47.70
CA HIS A 917 28.47 -23.85 -46.49
C HIS A 917 27.45 -24.17 -45.39
N ALA A 918 26.16 -24.14 -45.73
CA ALA A 918 25.09 -24.46 -44.79
C ALA A 918 25.19 -25.89 -44.25
N TYR A 919 25.50 -26.86 -45.14
CA TYR A 919 25.74 -28.25 -44.76
C TYR A 919 26.91 -28.37 -43.80
N GLY A 920 28.07 -27.79 -44.12
CA GLY A 920 29.28 -27.89 -43.29
C GLY A 920 29.08 -27.28 -41.90
N ARG A 921 28.40 -26.13 -41.81
CA ARG A 921 28.07 -25.49 -40.53
C ARG A 921 27.12 -26.34 -39.69
N PHE A 922 26.05 -26.85 -40.31
CA PHE A 922 25.09 -27.69 -39.60
C PHE A 922 25.69 -29.04 -39.17
N ALA A 923 26.44 -29.70 -40.04
CA ALA A 923 27.11 -30.96 -39.74
C ALA A 923 28.06 -30.81 -38.54
N SER A 924 28.83 -29.70 -38.49
CA SER A 924 29.67 -29.40 -37.32
C SER A 924 28.87 -29.14 -36.05
N ALA A 925 27.70 -28.51 -36.14
CA ALA A 925 26.85 -28.23 -34.97
C ALA A 925 26.19 -29.51 -34.44
N ALA A 926 25.65 -30.33 -35.36
CA ALA A 926 25.06 -31.62 -35.06
C ALA A 926 26.08 -32.56 -34.40
N ALA A 927 27.28 -32.69 -34.99
CA ALA A 927 28.36 -33.52 -34.45
C ALA A 927 28.83 -33.10 -33.06
N LYS A 928 28.75 -31.81 -32.71
CA LYS A 928 29.12 -31.32 -31.37
C LYS A 928 28.03 -31.57 -30.34
N TRP A 929 26.82 -31.08 -30.62
CA TRP A 929 25.78 -30.96 -29.59
C TRP A 929 24.67 -31.99 -29.69
N LEU A 930 24.33 -32.47 -30.88
CA LEU A 930 23.20 -33.38 -31.07
C LEU A 930 23.66 -34.85 -31.00
N THR A 931 24.66 -35.23 -31.81
CA THR A 931 25.19 -36.60 -31.87
C THR A 931 26.47 -36.80 -31.06
N GLY A 932 27.17 -35.71 -30.70
CA GLY A 932 28.38 -35.75 -29.87
C GLY A 932 28.11 -35.71 -28.37
N ASP A 933 29.09 -35.27 -27.58
CA ASP A 933 29.01 -35.19 -26.11
C ASP A 933 29.22 -33.76 -25.56
N ALA A 934 29.44 -32.77 -26.41
CA ALA A 934 29.80 -31.43 -25.99
C ALA A 934 28.68 -30.77 -25.13
N PRO A 935 29.06 -30.02 -24.08
CA PRO A 935 28.08 -29.34 -23.25
C PRO A 935 27.43 -28.14 -23.96
N PHE A 936 26.17 -27.88 -23.62
CA PHE A 936 25.38 -26.74 -24.11
C PHE A 936 25.78 -25.46 -23.35
N THR A 937 26.94 -24.92 -23.69
CA THR A 937 27.53 -23.73 -23.05
C THR A 937 26.67 -22.47 -23.27
N ALA A 938 26.37 -21.74 -22.20
CA ALA A 938 25.53 -20.54 -22.25
C ALA A 938 26.17 -19.34 -22.96
N LYS A 939 25.45 -18.66 -23.87
CA LYS A 939 25.93 -17.49 -24.66
C LYS A 939 27.28 -17.71 -25.34
N LEU A 940 27.47 -18.84 -26.02
CA LEU A 940 28.75 -19.17 -26.68
C LEU A 940 29.24 -18.04 -27.60
N ASN A 941 28.31 -17.45 -28.36
CA ASN A 941 28.57 -16.32 -29.26
C ASN A 941 27.59 -15.15 -28.95
N PRO A 942 27.88 -14.31 -27.94
CA PRO A 942 26.94 -13.29 -27.46
C PRO A 942 26.49 -12.29 -28.54
N ALA A 943 27.38 -11.94 -29.48
CA ALA A 943 27.10 -11.01 -30.58
C ALA A 943 25.97 -11.48 -31.51
N TYR A 944 25.72 -12.79 -31.56
CA TYR A 944 24.72 -13.43 -32.42
C TYR A 944 23.58 -14.09 -31.62
N ALA A 945 23.50 -13.84 -30.31
CA ALA A 945 22.46 -14.35 -29.41
C ALA A 945 21.49 -13.23 -29.00
N PRO A 946 20.61 -12.75 -29.92
CA PRO A 946 19.75 -11.59 -29.68
C PRO A 946 18.65 -11.83 -28.64
N TYR A 947 18.39 -13.10 -28.27
CA TYR A 947 17.33 -13.47 -27.33
C TYR A 947 17.86 -13.54 -25.90
N GLY A 948 17.24 -12.79 -24.99
CA GLY A 948 17.54 -12.76 -23.56
C GLY A 948 16.58 -13.58 -22.68
N ASP A 949 15.71 -14.40 -23.29
CA ASP A 949 14.61 -15.07 -22.60
C ASP A 949 15.07 -16.04 -21.49
N TYR A 950 16.32 -16.53 -21.58
CA TYR A 950 16.90 -17.47 -20.64
C TYR A 950 18.07 -16.88 -19.82
N ASP A 951 18.31 -15.57 -19.91
CA ASP A 951 19.45 -14.90 -19.26
C ASP A 951 19.39 -15.04 -17.73
N GLN A 952 18.18 -14.95 -17.16
CA GLN A 952 17.96 -15.20 -15.73
C GLN A 952 18.22 -16.67 -15.36
N LEU A 953 17.79 -17.63 -16.19
CA LEU A 953 17.97 -19.07 -15.93
C LEU A 953 19.44 -19.47 -15.96
N MET A 954 20.23 -18.86 -16.85
CA MET A 954 21.68 -19.05 -16.90
C MET A 954 22.46 -18.17 -15.92
N ARG A 955 21.77 -17.33 -15.11
CA ARG A 955 22.38 -16.41 -14.14
C ARG A 955 23.43 -15.49 -14.76
N LEU A 956 23.13 -14.95 -15.96
CA LEU A 956 24.10 -14.23 -16.80
C LEU A 956 24.88 -13.14 -16.04
N GLU A 957 24.20 -12.33 -15.23
CA GLU A 957 24.79 -11.23 -14.45
C GLU A 957 25.84 -11.66 -13.42
N GLU A 958 25.86 -12.95 -13.04
CA GLU A 958 26.79 -13.46 -12.03
C GLU A 958 28.17 -13.84 -12.58
N TRP A 959 28.29 -14.05 -13.89
CA TRP A 959 29.53 -14.52 -14.54
C TRP A 959 29.92 -13.74 -15.80
N TYR A 960 28.99 -13.05 -16.48
CA TYR A 960 29.29 -12.30 -17.70
C TYR A 960 29.97 -10.96 -17.38
N GLY A 961 31.05 -10.63 -18.09
CA GLY A 961 31.81 -9.39 -17.89
C GLY A 961 32.66 -9.31 -16.62
N ARG A 962 32.82 -10.43 -15.89
CA ARG A 962 33.68 -10.55 -14.70
C ARG A 962 35.02 -11.26 -14.98
N GLY A 963 35.42 -11.33 -16.25
CA GLY A 963 36.65 -11.97 -16.74
C GLY A 963 37.49 -11.01 -17.54
#